data_AF-A0A348V2H1-F1
#
_entry.id   AF-A0A348V2H1-F1
#
_cell.length_a   1.000
_cell.length_b   1.000
_cell.length_c   1.000
_cell.angle_alpha   90.00
_cell.angle_beta   90.00
_cell.angle_gamma   90.00
#
_symmetry.space_group_name_H-M   'P 1'
#
loop_
_entity.id
_entity.type
_entity.pdbx_description
1 polymer ?
#
loop_
_entity_poly.entity_id
_entity_poly.type
_entity_poly.pdbx_seq_one_letter_code
_entity_poly.pdbx_strand_id
1 'polypeptide(L)'
;MKISYAWLKEYVNLNLSPEELASSLNQIGLMVESLSQLEEDTVYEIETYANRPDTLGHLGVAREVATLLGLSLKSRNWPLRELAKPTSELVDINILDPQLCPRYCGLVVTGVKVGPSPDWLRKRLEAVGLRPINNVVDVSNYVCFSLGQPIHTFDFKKLRGSRIKIRKARKGETIRTLEGTQVELTPEMLVIADETTPVAIAGVIGGEESGITDSTTEVFIESANFNPVSIRLTAKKLGLSTDASYRFERGADPNAAPLAAIMAASLLCEFGARASRGLLDVYPAPRKPRAVTLRLRRINELLGVEVEPDFVVKTLSGLGLKLKEQSPGLWTAEIPSYRVDLEREADLVEEVARFYGYDRIPSAVTPVKSFELPADREKDRVWRLKEVLFHHGFDEVINFSFTDPEKEQLWQTGCQSIRLQNPISTKLSALRTSLLPGLVDNAVWNFNREAEGVHIFEVGNIYFWEQEEVHREKLSLGILTTGLRSGRTWKEPEKETDFFVLKGAVEDVLNYLGYEPVSFEPATHPFFEPEQALKILVKNEPVGVLGLLSAALARNYDLERPVFCAEIDLGELLRKQPRPFAFQPVPRYPGTSRDLSFLVDENVSYQQLQQQLQKLNLPYLEKYQVYDRFRGKSVPPGKISYSVRFYFRQAGRTLQTEEVDRAMQEITAQLKASLKIQLR
;
A
#
# COMPACT_ATOMS: atom_id res chain seq x y z
N MET A 1 -12.04 -8.00 18.65
CA MET A 1 -13.24 -7.90 19.52
C MET A 1 -13.15 -8.99 20.59
N LYS A 2 -13.30 -8.65 21.88
CA LYS A 2 -13.23 -9.63 22.96
C LYS A 2 -14.60 -10.24 23.26
N ILE A 3 -14.68 -11.57 23.29
CA ILE A 3 -15.93 -12.32 23.51
C ILE A 3 -15.71 -13.32 24.64
N SER A 4 -16.53 -13.26 25.67
CA SER A 4 -16.52 -14.16 26.83
C SER A 4 -17.24 -15.46 26.51
N TYR A 5 -16.57 -16.60 26.70
CA TYR A 5 -17.14 -17.93 26.52
C TYR A 5 -18.30 -18.19 27.49
N ALA A 6 -18.12 -17.85 28.77
CA ALA A 6 -19.18 -17.99 29.76
C ALA A 6 -20.39 -17.08 29.46
N TRP A 7 -20.20 -15.95 28.76
CA TRP A 7 -21.29 -15.04 28.39
C TRP A 7 -22.03 -15.54 27.16
N LEU A 8 -21.32 -16.13 26.19
CA LEU A 8 -21.95 -16.79 25.04
C LEU A 8 -22.93 -17.89 25.48
N LYS A 9 -22.63 -18.62 26.57
CA LYS A 9 -23.53 -19.64 27.14
C LYS A 9 -24.90 -19.10 27.58
N GLU A 10 -25.04 -17.80 27.79
CA GLU A 10 -26.34 -17.17 28.08
C GLU A 10 -27.23 -17.06 26.85
N TYR A 11 -26.65 -17.07 25.65
CA TYR A 11 -27.36 -16.96 24.37
C TYR A 11 -27.54 -18.30 23.65
N VAL A 12 -26.67 -19.27 23.90
CA VAL A 12 -26.69 -20.56 23.21
C VAL A 12 -26.24 -21.69 24.16
N ASN A 13 -26.85 -22.87 24.04
CA ASN A 13 -26.49 -24.04 24.86
C ASN A 13 -25.21 -24.70 24.33
N LEU A 14 -24.04 -24.21 24.77
CA LEU A 14 -22.74 -24.72 24.31
C LEU A 14 -22.25 -25.90 25.14
N ASN A 15 -21.90 -26.98 24.44
CA ASN A 15 -21.29 -28.18 25.01
C ASN A 15 -19.83 -28.40 24.57
N LEU A 16 -19.32 -27.60 23.62
CA LEU A 16 -17.93 -27.66 23.15
C LEU A 16 -16.98 -27.00 24.15
N SER A 17 -15.76 -27.52 24.26
CA SER A 17 -14.65 -26.82 24.94
C SER A 17 -14.33 -25.49 24.25
N PRO A 18 -13.66 -24.54 24.93
CA PRO A 18 -13.27 -23.28 24.31
C PRO A 18 -12.39 -23.46 23.05
N GLU A 19 -11.48 -24.42 23.07
CA GLU A 19 -10.57 -24.72 21.97
C GLU A 19 -11.31 -25.28 20.75
N GLU A 20 -12.26 -26.20 20.96
CA GLU A 20 -13.11 -26.73 19.88
C GLU A 20 -13.98 -25.64 19.25
N LEU A 21 -14.53 -24.74 20.08
CA LEU A 21 -15.32 -23.62 19.58
C LEU A 21 -14.46 -22.65 18.78
N ALA A 22 -13.23 -22.34 19.22
CA ALA A 22 -12.31 -21.51 18.45
C ALA A 22 -12.00 -22.11 17.08
N SER A 23 -11.73 -23.42 17.01
CA SER A 23 -11.52 -24.12 15.72
C SER A 23 -12.74 -24.02 14.81
N SER A 24 -13.94 -24.15 15.38
CA SER A 24 -15.21 -24.06 14.65
C SER A 24 -15.48 -22.64 14.14
N LEU A 25 -15.20 -21.61 14.93
CA LEU A 25 -15.30 -20.20 14.53
C LEU A 25 -14.34 -19.87 13.37
N ASN A 26 -13.09 -20.33 13.44
CA ASN A 26 -12.10 -20.14 12.38
C ASN A 26 -12.56 -20.75 11.05
N GLN A 27 -13.17 -21.94 11.07
CA GLN A 27 -13.68 -22.60 9.86
C GLN A 27 -14.76 -21.79 9.13
N ILE A 28 -15.55 -21.02 9.88
CA ILE A 28 -16.57 -20.12 9.32
C ILE A 28 -16.08 -18.69 9.18
N GLY A 29 -14.77 -18.43 9.16
CA GLY A 29 -14.22 -17.09 8.90
C GLY A 29 -14.40 -16.07 10.04
N LEU A 30 -14.72 -16.52 11.26
CA LEU A 30 -14.61 -15.70 12.47
C LEU A 30 -13.28 -16.01 13.15
N MET A 31 -12.22 -15.37 12.67
CA MET A 31 -10.85 -15.67 13.07
C MET A 31 -10.61 -15.32 14.53
N VAL A 32 -10.31 -16.32 15.34
CA VAL A 32 -9.86 -16.21 16.72
C VAL A 32 -8.34 -16.04 16.71
N GLU A 33 -7.87 -14.83 16.98
CA GLU A 33 -6.44 -14.49 17.04
C GLU A 33 -5.79 -15.06 18.30
N SER A 34 -6.51 -15.02 19.43
CA SER A 34 -6.01 -15.49 20.71
C SER A 34 -7.11 -15.99 21.63
N LEU A 35 -6.72 -16.89 22.53
CA LEU A 35 -7.49 -17.34 23.67
C LEU A 35 -6.76 -16.91 24.94
N SER A 36 -7.48 -16.27 25.86
CA SER A 36 -6.93 -15.88 27.16
C SER A 36 -7.82 -16.38 28.28
N GLN A 37 -7.20 -16.90 29.34
CA GLN A 37 -7.91 -17.32 30.55
C GLN A 37 -8.00 -16.11 31.50
N LEU A 38 -9.21 -15.78 31.94
CA LEU A 38 -9.46 -14.75 32.94
C LEU A 38 -10.33 -15.34 34.06
N GLU A 39 -9.73 -15.56 35.22
CA GLU A 39 -10.35 -16.31 36.33
C GLU A 39 -10.91 -17.66 35.83
N GLU A 40 -12.23 -17.87 35.94
CA GLU A 40 -12.97 -19.07 35.53
C GLU A 40 -13.53 -18.99 34.10
N ASP A 41 -13.24 -17.91 33.37
CA ASP A 41 -13.74 -17.67 32.00
C ASP A 41 -12.61 -17.72 30.97
N THR A 42 -12.99 -18.05 29.74
CA THR A 42 -12.09 -18.02 28.58
C THR A 42 -12.58 -16.94 27.61
N VAL A 43 -11.69 -16.03 27.24
CA VAL A 43 -11.97 -14.90 26.37
C VAL A 43 -11.34 -15.13 25.00
N TYR A 44 -12.18 -15.07 23.96
CA TYR A 44 -11.77 -15.07 22.56
C TYR A 44 -11.46 -13.64 22.13
N GLU A 45 -10.32 -13.45 21.48
CA GLU A 45 -10.06 -12.26 20.68
C GLU A 45 -10.35 -12.57 19.22
N ILE A 46 -11.50 -12.07 18.73
CA ILE A 46 -11.98 -12.32 17.38
C ILE A 46 -11.66 -11.12 16.49
N GLU A 47 -10.98 -11.35 15.38
CA GLU A 47 -10.81 -10.34 14.32
C GLU A 47 -12.14 -10.16 13.58
N THR A 48 -12.68 -8.94 13.59
CA THR A 48 -13.96 -8.63 12.93
C THR A 48 -13.74 -7.66 11.78
N TYR A 49 -13.97 -8.16 10.56
CA TYR A 49 -13.91 -7.33 9.36
C TYR A 49 -15.03 -6.28 9.31
N ALA A 50 -14.80 -5.20 8.54
CA ALA A 50 -15.70 -4.05 8.49
C ALA A 50 -17.12 -4.37 7.98
N ASN A 51 -17.29 -5.45 7.24
CA ASN A 51 -18.58 -5.92 6.73
C ASN A 51 -19.41 -6.69 7.77
N ARG A 52 -18.86 -7.01 8.94
CA ARG A 52 -19.49 -7.85 9.98
C ARG A 52 -19.78 -7.12 11.30
N PRO A 53 -20.40 -5.92 11.29
CA PRO A 53 -20.75 -5.20 12.52
C PRO A 53 -21.71 -6.00 13.41
N ASP A 54 -22.48 -6.93 12.83
CA ASP A 54 -23.37 -7.83 13.54
C ASP A 54 -22.66 -8.66 14.61
N THR A 55 -21.36 -8.94 14.43
CA THR A 55 -20.54 -9.75 15.34
C THR A 55 -19.79 -8.93 16.40
N LEU A 56 -19.99 -7.61 16.46
CA LEU A 56 -19.40 -6.72 17.48
C LEU A 56 -20.12 -6.77 18.84
N GLY A 57 -20.81 -7.87 19.10
CA GLY A 57 -21.45 -8.20 20.36
C GLY A 57 -21.72 -9.70 20.49
N HIS A 58 -21.96 -10.16 21.72
CA HIS A 58 -22.11 -11.57 22.07
C HIS A 58 -23.29 -12.22 21.36
N LEU A 59 -24.41 -11.52 21.18
CA LEU A 59 -25.58 -12.02 20.46
C LEU A 59 -25.26 -12.35 18.99
N GLY A 60 -24.45 -11.52 18.34
CA GLY A 60 -24.01 -11.73 16.97
C GLY A 60 -23.19 -12.99 16.80
N VAL A 61 -22.16 -13.13 17.63
CA VAL A 61 -21.31 -14.33 17.65
C VAL A 61 -22.12 -15.57 18.05
N ALA A 62 -23.03 -15.45 19.02
CA ALA A 62 -23.90 -16.55 19.41
C ALA A 62 -24.81 -17.02 18.26
N ARG A 63 -25.25 -16.12 17.36
CA ARG A 63 -26.03 -16.48 16.17
C ARG A 63 -25.24 -17.32 15.18
N GLU A 64 -23.98 -16.95 14.97
CA GLU A 64 -23.04 -17.67 14.12
C GLU A 64 -22.76 -19.07 14.69
N VAL A 65 -22.47 -19.16 15.98
CA VAL A 65 -22.27 -20.42 16.70
C VAL A 65 -23.53 -21.29 16.70
N ALA A 66 -24.71 -20.70 16.92
CA ALA A 66 -25.97 -21.43 16.88
C ALA A 66 -26.24 -22.03 15.50
N THR A 67 -25.97 -21.27 14.43
CA THR A 67 -26.08 -21.76 13.05
C THR A 67 -25.11 -22.92 12.80
N LEU A 68 -23.85 -22.75 13.19
CA LEU A 68 -22.79 -23.72 12.97
C LEU A 68 -23.08 -25.07 13.64
N LEU A 69 -23.59 -25.02 14.87
CA LEU A 69 -23.84 -26.21 15.68
C LEU A 69 -25.28 -26.75 15.55
N GLY A 70 -26.12 -26.12 14.72
CA GLY A 70 -27.54 -26.47 14.60
C GLY A 70 -28.34 -26.28 15.90
N LEU A 71 -27.94 -25.33 16.73
CA LEU A 71 -28.57 -25.00 18.01
C LEU A 71 -29.57 -23.85 17.86
N SER A 72 -30.45 -23.71 18.85
CA SER A 72 -31.36 -22.56 18.93
C SER A 72 -30.79 -21.48 19.84
N LEU A 73 -31.00 -20.21 19.46
CA LEU A 73 -30.75 -19.07 20.34
C LEU A 73 -31.74 -19.05 21.51
N LYS A 74 -31.23 -18.76 22.70
CA LYS A 74 -32.04 -18.55 23.90
C LYS A 74 -32.78 -17.22 23.80
N SER A 75 -34.09 -17.28 23.98
CA SER A 75 -34.90 -16.06 24.14
C SER A 75 -34.86 -15.62 25.60
N ARG A 76 -34.61 -14.33 25.83
CA ARG A 76 -34.65 -13.69 27.16
C ARG A 76 -35.63 -12.54 27.12
N ASN A 77 -36.52 -12.51 28.11
CA ASN A 77 -37.44 -11.39 28.30
C ASN A 77 -36.80 -10.34 29.20
N TRP A 78 -37.08 -9.07 28.94
CA TRP A 78 -36.57 -7.91 29.67
C TRP A 78 -37.73 -7.14 30.32
N PRO A 79 -38.29 -7.65 31.44
CA PRO A 79 -39.43 -7.03 32.09
C PRO A 79 -39.04 -5.68 32.72
N LEU A 80 -39.96 -4.73 32.67
CA LEU A 80 -39.78 -3.41 33.27
C LEU A 80 -40.63 -3.26 34.53
N ARG A 81 -40.07 -2.61 35.55
CA ARG A 81 -40.83 -2.13 36.71
C ARG A 81 -41.34 -0.73 36.41
N GLU A 82 -42.55 -0.64 35.88
CA GLU A 82 -43.06 0.61 35.29
C GLU A 82 -43.50 1.66 36.33
N LEU A 83 -43.31 2.93 35.97
CA LEU A 83 -43.97 4.09 36.54
C LEU A 83 -45.34 4.30 35.89
N ALA A 84 -46.23 5.01 36.58
CA ALA A 84 -47.54 5.35 36.00
C ALA A 84 -47.43 6.33 34.82
N LYS A 85 -46.41 7.20 34.83
CA LYS A 85 -46.21 8.24 33.79
C LYS A 85 -45.57 7.64 32.53
N PRO A 86 -46.12 7.93 31.33
CA PRO A 86 -45.50 7.52 30.08
C PRO A 86 -44.26 8.35 29.76
N THR A 87 -43.31 7.77 29.03
CA THR A 87 -42.06 8.46 28.64
C THR A 87 -42.33 9.73 27.84
N SER A 88 -43.34 9.71 26.96
CA SER A 88 -43.73 10.84 26.12
C SER A 88 -44.26 12.06 26.89
N GLU A 89 -44.67 11.89 28.15
CA GLU A 89 -45.04 13.01 29.03
C GLU A 89 -43.83 13.58 29.80
N LEU A 90 -42.73 12.83 29.87
CA LEU A 90 -41.53 13.22 30.62
C LEU A 90 -40.50 13.89 29.73
N VAL A 91 -40.31 13.41 28.50
CA VAL A 91 -39.26 13.87 27.59
C VAL A 91 -39.78 13.96 26.16
N ASP A 92 -39.37 15.01 25.45
CA ASP A 92 -39.66 15.22 24.04
C ASP A 92 -38.40 14.94 23.19
N ILE A 93 -38.51 14.08 22.18
CA ILE A 93 -37.40 13.70 21.28
C ILE A 93 -37.71 14.24 19.89
N ASN A 94 -36.82 15.08 19.36
CA ASN A 94 -36.98 15.71 18.05
C ASN A 94 -35.75 15.40 17.18
N ILE A 95 -35.97 14.63 16.11
CA ILE A 95 -34.95 14.37 15.09
C ILE A 95 -35.06 15.46 14.01
N LEU A 96 -34.16 16.44 14.02
CA LEU A 96 -34.13 17.52 13.03
C LEU A 96 -33.38 17.11 11.76
N ASP A 97 -32.45 16.16 11.87
CA ASP A 97 -31.66 15.62 10.75
C ASP A 97 -31.90 14.09 10.57
N PRO A 98 -33.08 13.66 10.07
CA PRO A 98 -33.45 12.23 9.98
C PRO A 98 -32.60 11.40 9.01
N GLN A 99 -31.86 12.05 8.10
CA GLN A 99 -30.89 11.37 7.24
C GLN A 99 -29.63 10.93 8.01
N LEU A 100 -29.24 11.70 9.04
CA LEU A 100 -28.06 11.43 9.86
C LEU A 100 -28.38 10.59 11.10
N CYS A 101 -29.62 10.69 11.60
CA CYS A 101 -30.14 9.86 12.67
C CYS A 101 -31.49 9.24 12.25
N PRO A 102 -31.48 8.08 11.57
CA PRO A 102 -32.72 7.45 11.12
C PRO A 102 -33.67 7.05 12.25
N ARG A 103 -33.15 6.68 13.43
CA ARG A 103 -33.96 6.23 14.57
C ARG A 103 -33.33 6.67 15.89
N TYR A 104 -34.14 7.17 16.81
CA TYR A 104 -33.72 7.51 18.17
C TYR A 104 -34.77 7.04 19.17
N CYS A 105 -34.34 6.24 20.13
CA CYS A 105 -35.19 5.68 21.18
C CYS A 105 -34.75 6.22 22.55
N GLY A 106 -35.73 6.42 23.44
CA GLY A 106 -35.49 6.94 24.77
C GLY A 106 -36.39 6.32 25.85
N LEU A 107 -35.85 6.13 27.05
CA LEU A 107 -36.60 5.74 28.24
C LEU A 107 -36.08 6.48 29.47
N VAL A 108 -36.98 6.95 30.34
CA VAL A 108 -36.60 7.60 31.61
C VAL A 108 -36.66 6.57 32.74
N VAL A 109 -35.60 6.48 33.54
CA VAL A 109 -35.52 5.60 34.70
C VAL A 109 -35.31 6.46 35.95
N THR A 110 -36.16 6.27 36.95
CA THR A 110 -36.15 7.04 38.20
C THR A 110 -35.86 6.16 39.40
N GLY A 111 -35.38 6.76 40.49
CA GLY A 111 -35.00 6.02 41.69
C GLY A 111 -33.69 5.24 41.51
N VAL A 112 -32.84 5.69 40.60
CA VAL A 112 -31.50 5.13 40.39
C VAL A 112 -30.63 5.51 41.59
N LYS A 113 -29.90 4.54 42.13
CA LYS A 113 -28.85 4.76 43.11
C LYS A 113 -27.51 4.44 42.47
N VAL A 114 -26.74 5.47 42.15
CA VAL A 114 -25.41 5.30 41.53
C VAL A 114 -24.45 4.71 42.56
N GLY A 115 -23.71 3.69 42.15
CA GLY A 115 -22.73 3.01 42.99
C GLY A 115 -22.01 1.89 42.25
N PRO A 116 -21.23 1.06 42.96
CA PRO A 116 -20.53 -0.07 42.35
C PRO A 116 -21.50 -1.06 41.70
N SER A 117 -21.12 -1.56 40.54
CA SER A 117 -21.85 -2.63 39.83
C SER A 117 -21.82 -3.95 40.59
N PRO A 118 -22.87 -4.80 40.46
CA PRO A 118 -22.83 -6.16 40.97
C PRO A 118 -21.66 -6.97 40.38
N ASP A 119 -21.18 -7.97 41.12
CA ASP A 119 -20.01 -8.77 40.74
C ASP A 119 -20.12 -9.39 39.35
N TRP A 120 -21.29 -9.95 39.01
CA TRP A 120 -21.51 -10.57 37.71
C TRP A 120 -21.32 -9.57 36.55
N LEU A 121 -21.76 -8.31 36.73
CA LEU A 121 -21.65 -7.27 35.71
C LEU A 121 -20.19 -6.81 35.55
N ARG A 122 -19.50 -6.63 36.68
CA ARG A 122 -18.07 -6.26 36.69
C ARG A 122 -17.21 -7.30 35.96
N LYS A 123 -17.37 -8.57 36.30
CA LYS A 123 -16.65 -9.68 35.68
C LYS A 123 -16.86 -9.74 34.16
N ARG A 124 -18.08 -9.49 33.68
CA ARG A 124 -18.39 -9.46 32.23
C ARG A 124 -17.68 -8.32 31.51
N LEU A 125 -17.63 -7.14 32.11
CA LEU A 125 -16.93 -5.98 31.54
C LEU A 125 -15.42 -6.19 31.52
N GLU A 126 -14.87 -6.71 32.60
CA GLU A 126 -13.44 -7.05 32.70
C GLU A 126 -13.04 -8.10 31.64
N ALA A 127 -13.88 -9.10 31.41
CA ALA A 127 -13.68 -10.10 30.37
C ALA A 127 -13.59 -9.50 28.95
N VAL A 128 -14.31 -8.41 28.67
CA VAL A 128 -14.21 -7.71 27.37
C VAL A 128 -13.16 -6.60 27.38
N GLY A 129 -12.36 -6.49 28.44
CA GLY A 129 -11.27 -5.52 28.56
C GLY A 129 -11.68 -4.13 29.04
N LEU A 130 -12.90 -3.98 29.57
CA LEU A 130 -13.39 -2.72 30.12
C LEU A 130 -13.20 -2.68 31.64
N ARG A 131 -12.82 -1.51 32.15
CA ARG A 131 -12.78 -1.24 33.59
C ARG A 131 -14.19 -0.84 34.07
N PRO A 132 -14.76 -1.52 35.08
CA PRO A 132 -16.03 -1.10 35.69
C PRO A 132 -15.93 0.30 36.31
N ILE A 133 -16.98 1.11 36.14
CA ILE A 133 -17.06 2.50 36.60
C ILE A 133 -18.16 2.63 37.66
N ASN A 134 -19.42 2.49 37.25
CA ASN A 134 -20.59 2.50 38.12
C ASN A 134 -21.74 1.72 37.46
N ASN A 135 -22.71 1.30 38.25
CA ASN A 135 -23.85 0.48 37.83
C ASN A 135 -24.68 1.03 36.66
N VAL A 136 -24.63 2.33 36.37
CA VAL A 136 -25.36 2.93 35.23
C VAL A 136 -24.52 2.86 33.96
N VAL A 137 -23.28 3.33 34.01
CA VAL A 137 -22.35 3.32 32.87
C VAL A 137 -22.02 1.88 32.48
N ASP A 138 -21.83 1.01 33.47
CA ASP A 138 -21.52 -0.40 33.26
C ASP A 138 -22.67 -1.15 32.57
N VAL A 139 -23.93 -0.79 32.88
CA VAL A 139 -25.09 -1.32 32.14
C VAL A 139 -25.05 -0.88 30.67
N SER A 140 -24.68 0.36 30.39
CA SER A 140 -24.55 0.84 29.00
C SER A 140 -23.49 0.07 28.21
N ASN A 141 -22.32 -0.14 28.82
CA ASN A 141 -21.24 -0.94 28.23
C ASN A 141 -21.65 -2.40 28.06
N TYR A 142 -22.31 -3.00 29.07
CA TYR A 142 -22.76 -4.38 29.01
C TYR A 142 -23.76 -4.58 27.87
N VAL A 143 -24.73 -3.68 27.71
CA VAL A 143 -25.69 -3.75 26.59
C VAL A 143 -25.00 -3.59 25.23
N CYS A 144 -24.01 -2.67 25.15
CA CYS A 144 -23.21 -2.50 23.95
C CYS A 144 -22.49 -3.79 23.54
N PHE A 145 -21.80 -4.44 24.47
CA PHE A 145 -21.07 -5.69 24.20
C PHE A 145 -21.99 -6.91 24.12
N SER A 146 -23.19 -6.85 24.70
CA SER A 146 -24.22 -7.87 24.58
C SER A 146 -24.80 -7.93 23.17
N LEU A 147 -25.29 -6.78 22.67
CA LEU A 147 -26.10 -6.68 21.47
C LEU A 147 -25.34 -6.13 20.26
N GLY A 148 -24.16 -5.56 20.45
CA GLY A 148 -23.45 -4.78 19.43
C GLY A 148 -24.03 -3.38 19.22
N GLN A 149 -24.94 -2.93 20.10
CA GLN A 149 -25.64 -1.65 20.01
C GLN A 149 -25.15 -0.68 21.09
N PRO A 150 -24.36 0.35 20.73
CA PRO A 150 -23.99 1.37 21.69
C PRO A 150 -25.24 2.11 22.20
N ILE A 151 -25.26 2.35 23.50
CA ILE A 151 -26.27 3.17 24.17
C ILE A 151 -25.57 4.20 25.05
N HIS A 152 -26.28 5.26 25.41
CA HIS A 152 -25.77 6.26 26.34
C HIS A 152 -26.77 6.55 27.44
N THR A 153 -26.30 7.05 28.58
CA THR A 153 -27.14 7.40 29.72
C THR A 153 -26.82 8.81 30.16
N PHE A 154 -27.81 9.69 30.08
CA PHE A 154 -27.70 11.07 30.55
C PHE A 154 -28.31 11.21 31.94
N ASP A 155 -27.76 12.11 32.75
CA ASP A 155 -28.45 12.56 33.96
C ASP A 155 -29.68 13.38 33.52
N PHE A 156 -30.87 12.84 33.78
CA PHE A 156 -32.10 13.42 33.27
C PHE A 156 -32.35 14.82 33.81
N LYS A 157 -31.90 15.13 35.03
CA LYS A 157 -32.05 16.46 35.63
C LYS A 157 -31.16 17.51 34.96
N LYS A 158 -30.10 17.08 34.28
CA LYS A 158 -29.17 17.96 33.58
C LYS A 158 -29.60 18.26 32.14
N LEU A 159 -30.62 17.56 31.63
CA LEU A 159 -31.20 17.82 30.30
C LEU A 159 -32.18 19.00 30.37
N ARG A 160 -31.74 20.19 29.92
CA ARG A 160 -32.55 21.41 30.03
C ARG A 160 -33.80 21.32 29.15
N GLY A 161 -34.93 21.71 29.73
CA GLY A 161 -36.23 21.70 29.06
C GLY A 161 -36.84 20.31 28.86
N SER A 162 -36.23 19.24 29.38
CA SER A 162 -36.65 17.85 29.16
C SER A 162 -36.84 17.53 27.67
N ARG A 163 -35.92 18.04 26.84
CA ARG A 163 -35.93 17.86 25.38
C ARG A 163 -34.62 17.27 24.91
N ILE A 164 -34.70 16.46 23.86
CA ILE A 164 -33.56 15.94 23.11
C ILE A 164 -33.74 16.31 21.65
N LYS A 165 -32.80 17.10 21.12
CA LYS A 165 -32.76 17.55 19.72
C LYS A 165 -31.56 16.93 19.02
N ILE A 166 -31.81 16.09 18.03
CA ILE A 166 -30.75 15.50 17.20
C ILE A 166 -30.59 16.38 15.97
N ARG A 167 -29.47 17.09 15.89
CA ARG A 167 -29.23 18.11 14.87
C ARG A 167 -27.77 18.23 14.51
N LYS A 168 -27.47 18.85 13.38
CA LYS A 168 -26.10 19.33 13.11
C LYS A 168 -25.64 20.36 14.15
N ALA A 169 -24.34 20.36 14.41
CA ALA A 169 -23.71 21.38 15.22
C ALA A 169 -23.81 22.74 14.53
N ARG A 170 -23.85 23.81 15.31
CA ARG A 170 -23.77 25.18 14.81
C ARG A 170 -22.31 25.62 14.78
N LYS A 171 -21.96 26.51 13.85
CA LYS A 171 -20.61 27.06 13.75
C LYS A 171 -20.20 27.72 15.06
N GLY A 172 -19.05 27.34 15.61
CA GLY A 172 -18.52 27.86 16.86
C GLY A 172 -19.12 27.24 18.13
N GLU A 173 -20.00 26.22 18.01
CA GLU A 173 -20.36 25.41 19.18
C GLU A 173 -19.14 24.66 19.68
N THR A 174 -19.04 24.52 21.01
CA THR A 174 -18.01 23.71 21.64
C THR A 174 -18.67 22.78 22.66
N ILE A 175 -18.02 21.66 22.94
CA ILE A 175 -18.45 20.72 23.97
C ILE A 175 -17.24 20.18 24.72
N ARG A 176 -17.36 20.07 26.04
CA ARG A 176 -16.40 19.35 26.86
C ARG A 176 -16.79 17.87 26.91
N THR A 177 -15.92 17.03 26.39
CA THR A 177 -16.14 15.57 26.32
C THR A 177 -15.93 14.91 27.69
N LEU A 178 -16.46 13.70 27.87
CA LEU A 178 -16.24 12.90 29.09
C LEU A 178 -14.75 12.59 29.38
N GLU A 179 -13.88 12.70 28.37
CA GLU A 179 -12.41 12.59 28.52
C GLU A 179 -11.76 13.89 29.05
N GLY A 180 -12.56 14.95 29.27
CA GLY A 180 -12.11 16.25 29.77
C GLY A 180 -11.59 17.20 28.68
N THR A 181 -11.55 16.76 27.42
CA THR A 181 -11.09 17.54 26.26
C THR A 181 -12.19 18.46 25.74
N GLN A 182 -11.85 19.74 25.53
CA GLN A 182 -12.73 20.72 24.86
C GLN A 182 -12.62 20.54 23.35
N VAL A 183 -13.75 20.33 22.67
CA VAL A 183 -13.82 20.11 21.22
C VAL A 183 -14.60 21.24 20.56
N GLU A 184 -14.03 21.82 19.50
CA GLU A 184 -14.75 22.73 18.60
C GLU A 184 -15.53 21.93 17.56
N LEU A 185 -16.83 22.19 17.47
CA LEU A 185 -17.74 21.46 16.60
C LEU A 185 -17.87 22.17 15.25
N THR A 186 -17.90 21.38 14.18
CA THR A 186 -18.12 21.91 12.83
C THR A 186 -19.51 21.56 12.31
N PRO A 187 -20.10 22.37 11.39
CA PRO A 187 -21.49 22.17 10.93
C PRO A 187 -21.81 20.83 10.27
N GLU A 188 -20.79 20.06 9.91
CA GLU A 188 -20.94 18.70 9.37
C GLU A 188 -21.14 17.64 10.46
N MET A 189 -20.82 17.94 11.72
CA MET A 189 -20.94 17.02 12.84
C MET A 189 -22.39 16.96 13.34
N LEU A 190 -22.86 15.74 13.61
CA LEU A 190 -24.15 15.51 14.27
C LEU A 190 -23.96 15.57 15.79
N VAL A 191 -24.84 16.28 16.48
CA VAL A 191 -24.86 16.38 17.94
C VAL A 191 -26.21 15.98 18.49
N ILE A 192 -26.19 15.53 19.73
CA ILE A 192 -27.36 15.39 20.58
C ILE A 192 -27.34 16.63 21.46
N ALA A 193 -28.39 17.43 21.42
CA ALA A 193 -28.51 18.67 22.17
C ALA A 193 -29.75 18.61 23.07
N ASP A 194 -29.70 19.34 24.18
CA ASP A 194 -30.91 19.67 24.93
C ASP A 194 -31.64 20.87 24.27
N GLU A 195 -32.52 21.55 25.02
CA GLU A 195 -33.19 22.75 24.52
C GLU A 195 -32.21 23.85 24.05
N THR A 196 -31.03 23.93 24.67
CA THR A 196 -30.09 25.06 24.59
C THR A 196 -28.71 24.70 24.02
N THR A 197 -28.10 23.59 24.44
CA THR A 197 -26.68 23.29 24.22
C THR A 197 -26.46 21.83 23.81
N PRO A 198 -25.38 21.52 23.06
CA PRO A 198 -24.95 20.15 22.81
C PRO A 198 -24.62 19.41 24.12
N VAL A 199 -25.11 18.19 24.25
CA VAL A 199 -24.87 17.30 25.40
C VAL A 199 -24.06 16.05 25.03
N ALA A 200 -23.93 15.74 23.74
CA ALA A 200 -23.03 14.71 23.22
C ALA A 200 -22.71 14.93 21.74
N ILE A 201 -21.58 14.39 21.28
CA ILE A 201 -21.28 14.21 19.86
C ILE A 201 -21.90 12.87 19.46
N ALA A 202 -22.92 12.93 18.60
CA ALA A 202 -23.81 11.80 18.33
C ALA A 202 -23.02 10.57 17.84
N GLY A 203 -23.20 9.44 18.51
CA GLY A 203 -22.54 8.17 18.16
C GLY A 203 -21.02 8.13 18.33
N VAL A 204 -20.40 9.15 18.94
CA VAL A 204 -18.95 9.21 19.16
C VAL A 204 -18.62 9.27 20.65
N ILE A 205 -19.03 10.34 21.35
CA ILE A 205 -18.68 10.55 22.76
C ILE A 205 -19.70 11.45 23.47
N GLY A 206 -19.99 11.14 24.73
CA GLY A 206 -20.84 11.95 25.60
C GLY A 206 -20.16 13.23 26.08
N GLY A 207 -20.98 14.22 26.43
CA GLY A 207 -20.52 15.44 27.12
C GLY A 207 -20.35 15.22 28.62
N GLU A 208 -19.42 15.94 29.23
CA GLU A 208 -19.16 15.84 30.67
C GLU A 208 -20.31 16.42 31.50
N GLU A 209 -20.87 17.58 31.08
CA GLU A 209 -21.91 18.27 31.85
C GLU A 209 -23.18 17.44 32.01
N SER A 210 -23.54 16.64 31.00
CA SER A 210 -24.75 15.80 30.98
C SER A 210 -24.52 14.39 31.54
N GLY A 211 -23.29 14.06 31.91
CA GLY A 211 -22.88 12.74 32.39
C GLY A 211 -23.43 12.38 33.78
N ILE A 212 -23.42 11.06 34.05
CA ILE A 212 -23.83 10.46 35.33
C ILE A 212 -22.84 10.82 36.44
N THR A 213 -23.36 11.13 37.63
CA THR A 213 -22.60 11.44 38.84
C THR A 213 -23.14 10.66 40.02
N ASP A 214 -22.43 10.65 41.15
CA ASP A 214 -22.90 10.00 42.38
C ASP A 214 -24.23 10.58 42.91
N SER A 215 -24.56 11.82 42.53
CA SER A 215 -25.82 12.49 42.88
C SER A 215 -26.99 12.20 41.94
N THR A 216 -26.76 11.48 40.84
CA THR A 216 -27.78 11.23 39.81
C THR A 216 -28.85 10.27 40.34
N THR A 217 -30.12 10.68 40.28
CA THR A 217 -31.28 9.88 40.73
C THR A 217 -32.23 9.47 39.60
N GLU A 218 -32.11 10.16 38.46
CA GLU A 218 -32.98 10.02 37.29
C GLU A 218 -32.09 9.99 36.05
N VAL A 219 -32.29 8.99 35.20
CA VAL A 219 -31.46 8.72 34.04
C VAL A 219 -32.34 8.67 32.80
N PHE A 220 -31.89 9.33 31.73
CA PHE A 220 -32.45 9.13 30.40
C PHE A 220 -31.53 8.19 29.62
N ILE A 221 -32.06 7.04 29.21
CA ILE A 221 -31.37 6.06 28.39
C ILE A 221 -31.59 6.43 26.94
N GLU A 222 -30.51 6.74 26.23
CA GLU A 222 -30.46 6.88 24.79
C GLU A 222 -30.14 5.53 24.15
N SER A 223 -30.85 5.19 23.08
CA SER A 223 -30.39 4.19 22.12
C SER A 223 -30.79 4.59 20.71
N ALA A 224 -29.83 4.69 19.79
CA ALA A 224 -30.06 5.33 18.49
C ALA A 224 -29.36 4.59 17.34
N ASN A 225 -29.74 4.96 16.11
CA ASN A 225 -29.06 4.56 14.89
C ASN A 225 -28.58 5.82 14.16
N PHE A 226 -27.32 5.84 13.78
CA PHE A 226 -26.68 6.97 13.11
C PHE A 226 -26.14 6.57 11.74
N ASN A 227 -26.01 7.54 10.84
CA ASN A 227 -25.41 7.35 9.53
C ASN A 227 -23.91 6.99 9.66
N PRO A 228 -23.47 5.82 9.16
CA PRO A 228 -22.10 5.34 9.37
C PRO A 228 -21.01 6.26 8.80
N VAL A 229 -21.26 6.89 7.65
CA VAL A 229 -20.32 7.79 6.98
C VAL A 229 -20.12 9.06 7.80
N SER A 230 -21.21 9.62 8.33
CA SER A 230 -21.16 10.81 9.18
C SER A 230 -20.36 10.56 10.46
N ILE A 231 -20.56 9.41 11.10
CA ILE A 231 -19.79 9.01 12.28
C ILE A 231 -18.31 8.85 11.94
N ARG A 232 -17.97 8.13 10.86
CA ARG A 232 -16.58 7.92 10.43
C ARG A 232 -15.83 9.24 10.17
N LEU A 233 -16.47 10.17 9.46
CA LEU A 233 -15.89 11.48 9.17
C LEU A 233 -15.69 12.30 10.45
N THR A 234 -16.64 12.26 11.37
CA THR A 234 -16.57 12.97 12.65
C THR A 234 -15.45 12.40 13.54
N ALA A 235 -15.43 11.08 13.74
CA ALA A 235 -14.40 10.39 14.53
C ALA A 235 -12.98 10.65 13.98
N LYS A 236 -12.79 10.52 12.65
CA LYS A 236 -11.50 10.80 12.00
C LYS A 236 -11.07 12.26 12.14
N LYS A 237 -12.00 13.22 11.99
CA LYS A 237 -11.69 14.65 12.10
C LYS A 237 -11.31 15.04 13.53
N LEU A 238 -11.89 14.38 14.52
CA LEU A 238 -11.61 14.61 15.94
C LEU A 238 -10.41 13.79 16.47
N GLY A 239 -9.91 12.82 15.70
CA GLY A 239 -8.87 11.90 16.16
C GLY A 239 -9.33 10.97 17.29
N LEU A 240 -10.64 10.73 17.41
CA LEU A 240 -11.25 9.91 18.46
C LEU A 240 -11.61 8.52 17.91
N SER A 241 -11.38 7.48 18.71
CA SER A 241 -11.82 6.12 18.43
C SER A 241 -12.42 5.52 19.68
N THR A 242 -13.75 5.43 19.73
CA THR A 242 -14.51 4.88 20.86
C THR A 242 -15.23 3.59 20.47
N ASP A 243 -15.62 2.78 21.46
CA ASP A 243 -16.45 1.59 21.22
C ASP A 243 -17.76 1.90 20.48
N ALA A 244 -18.32 3.09 20.72
CA ALA A 244 -19.52 3.57 20.05
C ALA A 244 -19.22 3.94 18.59
N SER A 245 -18.20 4.77 18.34
CA SER A 245 -17.87 5.20 16.98
C SER A 245 -17.47 4.01 16.11
N TYR A 246 -16.72 3.06 16.66
CA TYR A 246 -16.28 1.84 15.98
C TYR A 246 -17.45 0.98 15.46
N ARG A 247 -18.54 0.89 16.24
CA ARG A 247 -19.75 0.13 15.86
C ARG A 247 -20.64 0.91 14.91
N PHE A 248 -20.91 2.19 15.19
CA PHE A 248 -21.76 3.00 14.34
C PHE A 248 -21.15 3.26 12.96
N GLU A 249 -19.84 3.46 12.85
CA GLU A 249 -19.16 3.69 11.57
C GLU A 249 -19.17 2.46 10.64
N ARG A 250 -19.37 1.26 11.20
CA ARG A 250 -19.52 -0.01 10.45
C ARG A 250 -20.98 -0.36 10.16
N GLY A 251 -21.93 0.31 10.81
CA GLY A 251 -23.37 0.13 10.61
C GLY A 251 -24.04 -0.72 11.68
N ALA A 252 -24.37 -0.10 12.81
CA ALA A 252 -25.18 -0.73 13.86
C ALA A 252 -26.61 -1.05 13.39
N ASP A 253 -27.22 -2.09 13.96
CA ASP A 253 -28.57 -2.54 13.59
C ASP A 253 -29.65 -1.55 14.05
N PRO A 254 -30.42 -0.92 13.14
CA PRO A 254 -31.49 -0.01 13.53
C PRO A 254 -32.60 -0.68 14.37
N ASN A 255 -32.74 -2.01 14.32
CA ASN A 255 -33.72 -2.74 15.13
C ASN A 255 -33.19 -3.19 16.49
N ALA A 256 -31.88 -3.10 16.73
CA ALA A 256 -31.31 -3.34 18.04
C ALA A 256 -31.58 -2.18 19.02
N ALA A 257 -31.78 -0.96 18.51
CA ALA A 257 -31.92 0.23 19.34
C ALA A 257 -33.05 0.13 20.41
N PRO A 258 -34.31 -0.26 20.08
CA PRO A 258 -35.36 -0.44 21.08
C PRO A 258 -35.04 -1.52 22.12
N LEU A 259 -34.52 -2.67 21.66
CA LEU A 259 -34.19 -3.79 22.53
C LEU A 259 -33.09 -3.40 23.53
N ALA A 260 -32.07 -2.67 23.06
CA ALA A 260 -30.97 -2.19 23.88
C ALA A 260 -31.45 -1.22 24.98
N ALA A 261 -32.34 -0.28 24.65
CA ALA A 261 -32.92 0.63 25.63
C ALA A 261 -33.75 -0.11 26.69
N ILE A 262 -34.59 -1.06 26.27
CA ILE A 262 -35.41 -1.88 27.18
C ILE A 262 -34.53 -2.77 28.06
N MET A 263 -33.51 -3.40 27.50
CA MET A 263 -32.56 -4.25 28.23
C MET A 263 -31.83 -3.45 29.32
N ALA A 264 -31.32 -2.25 28.98
CA ALA A 264 -30.67 -1.37 29.96
C ALA A 264 -31.63 -0.96 31.08
N ALA A 265 -32.85 -0.55 30.72
CA ALA A 265 -33.86 -0.17 31.70
C ALA A 265 -34.24 -1.34 32.63
N SER A 266 -34.36 -2.55 32.08
CA SER A 266 -34.68 -3.76 32.83
C SER A 266 -33.59 -4.08 33.84
N LEU A 267 -32.31 -4.00 33.45
CA LEU A 267 -31.17 -4.18 34.37
C LEU A 267 -31.16 -3.12 35.49
N LEU A 268 -31.44 -1.85 35.17
CA LEU A 268 -31.56 -0.82 36.21
C LEU A 268 -32.77 -1.07 37.13
N CYS A 269 -33.87 -1.63 36.62
CA CYS A 269 -35.01 -2.04 37.45
C CYS A 269 -34.63 -3.18 38.41
N GLU A 270 -33.80 -4.14 37.98
CA GLU A 270 -33.26 -5.19 38.85
C GLU A 270 -32.43 -4.59 40.01
N PHE A 271 -31.79 -3.45 39.80
CA PHE A 271 -31.05 -2.73 40.83
C PHE A 271 -31.93 -1.85 41.74
N GLY A 272 -33.26 -1.92 41.57
CA GLY A 272 -34.24 -1.25 42.43
C GLY A 272 -34.89 -0.01 41.82
N ALA A 273 -34.48 0.42 40.62
CA ALA A 273 -35.05 1.58 39.95
C ALA A 273 -36.42 1.27 39.32
N ARG A 274 -37.06 2.28 38.72
CA ARG A 274 -38.33 2.15 37.99
C ARG A 274 -38.29 2.92 36.68
N ALA A 275 -38.72 2.27 35.59
CA ALA A 275 -38.73 2.83 34.25
C ALA A 275 -40.07 3.50 33.92
N SER A 276 -40.07 4.56 33.12
CA SER A 276 -41.30 5.16 32.57
C SER A 276 -42.03 4.20 31.65
N ARG A 277 -43.36 4.34 31.54
CA ARG A 277 -44.18 3.45 30.72
C ARG A 277 -44.01 3.77 29.23
N GLY A 278 -43.78 2.73 28.43
CA GLY A 278 -43.66 2.81 26.98
C GLY A 278 -42.35 3.45 26.51
N LEU A 279 -41.65 2.79 25.60
CA LEU A 279 -40.46 3.35 24.95
C LEU A 279 -40.87 4.51 24.03
N LEU A 280 -40.20 5.66 24.16
CA LEU A 280 -40.35 6.73 23.18
C LEU A 280 -39.43 6.41 22.00
N ASP A 281 -40.01 5.89 20.92
CA ASP A 281 -39.29 5.43 19.72
C ASP A 281 -39.64 6.31 18.51
N VAL A 282 -38.71 7.18 18.13
CA VAL A 282 -38.86 8.07 16.98
C VAL A 282 -38.14 7.44 15.78
N TYR A 283 -38.92 6.85 14.87
CA TYR A 283 -38.41 6.26 13.62
C TYR A 283 -39.18 6.81 12.39
N PRO A 284 -38.86 8.03 11.90
CA PRO A 284 -39.69 8.73 10.92
C PRO A 284 -39.82 8.02 9.58
N ALA A 285 -38.77 7.30 9.15
CA ALA A 285 -38.73 6.58 7.89
C ALA A 285 -38.19 5.14 8.10
N PRO A 286 -39.05 4.21 8.54
CA PRO A 286 -38.64 2.82 8.77
C PRO A 286 -38.03 2.18 7.53
N ARG A 287 -36.88 1.53 7.69
CA ARG A 287 -36.17 0.87 6.59
C ARG A 287 -37.02 -0.30 6.08
N LYS A 288 -37.29 -0.33 4.77
CA LYS A 288 -37.95 -1.48 4.14
C LYS A 288 -37.03 -2.71 4.19
N PRO A 289 -37.56 -3.91 4.51
CA PRO A 289 -36.79 -5.14 4.43
C PRO A 289 -36.17 -5.29 3.04
N ARG A 290 -34.88 -5.63 3.00
CA ARG A 290 -34.18 -5.95 1.76
C ARG A 290 -34.47 -7.39 1.39
N ALA A 291 -34.64 -7.65 0.10
CA ALA A 291 -34.83 -8.98 -0.43
C ALA A 291 -33.82 -9.24 -1.55
N VAL A 292 -33.16 -10.39 -1.51
CA VAL A 292 -32.20 -10.83 -2.52
C VAL A 292 -32.65 -12.16 -3.09
N THR A 293 -32.62 -12.29 -4.40
CA THR A 293 -32.92 -13.56 -5.08
C THR A 293 -31.69 -14.47 -5.05
N LEU A 294 -31.90 -15.74 -4.70
CA LEU A 294 -30.86 -16.76 -4.63
C LEU A 294 -31.23 -17.97 -5.47
N ARG A 295 -30.33 -18.36 -6.39
CA ARG A 295 -30.48 -19.55 -7.23
C ARG A 295 -29.48 -20.63 -6.82
N LEU A 296 -29.98 -21.85 -6.62
CA LEU A 296 -29.12 -23.02 -6.35
C LEU A 296 -28.06 -23.22 -7.44
N ARG A 297 -28.47 -23.07 -8.70
CA ARG A 297 -27.55 -23.13 -9.84
C ARG A 297 -26.41 -22.12 -9.71
N ARG A 298 -26.67 -20.92 -9.22
CA ARG A 298 -25.66 -19.88 -9.06
C ARG A 298 -24.67 -20.20 -7.93
N ILE A 299 -25.14 -20.80 -6.84
CA ILE A 299 -24.29 -21.34 -5.78
C ILE A 299 -23.32 -22.35 -6.40
N ASN A 300 -23.83 -23.35 -7.11
CA ASN A 300 -23.01 -24.41 -7.67
C ASN A 300 -22.01 -23.89 -8.71
N GLU A 301 -22.42 -22.94 -9.57
CA GLU A 301 -21.54 -22.30 -10.56
C GLU A 301 -20.41 -21.50 -9.93
N LEU A 302 -20.67 -20.78 -8.83
CA LEU A 302 -19.65 -19.96 -8.16
C LEU A 302 -18.73 -20.78 -7.27
N LEU A 303 -19.24 -21.80 -6.58
CA LEU A 303 -18.44 -22.65 -5.69
C LEU A 303 -17.74 -23.78 -6.43
N GLY A 304 -18.23 -24.16 -7.63
CA GLY A 304 -17.70 -25.31 -8.36
C GLY A 304 -18.04 -26.66 -7.72
N VAL A 305 -19.01 -26.70 -6.79
CA VAL A 305 -19.50 -27.91 -6.12
C VAL A 305 -21.02 -27.93 -6.07
N GLU A 306 -21.60 -29.13 -6.06
CA GLU A 306 -23.03 -29.28 -5.80
C GLU A 306 -23.30 -29.17 -4.30
N VAL A 307 -24.15 -28.22 -3.91
CA VAL A 307 -24.59 -28.02 -2.53
C VAL A 307 -26.04 -28.48 -2.39
N GLU A 308 -26.34 -29.23 -1.34
CA GLU A 308 -27.70 -29.69 -1.06
C GLU A 308 -28.66 -28.52 -0.72
N PRO A 309 -29.87 -28.46 -1.31
CA PRO A 309 -30.84 -27.40 -1.04
C PRO A 309 -31.17 -27.23 0.46
N ASP A 310 -31.31 -28.34 1.19
CA ASP A 310 -31.59 -28.35 2.62
C ASP A 310 -30.48 -27.70 3.44
N PHE A 311 -29.22 -27.87 3.01
CA PHE A 311 -28.09 -27.23 3.66
C PHE A 311 -28.13 -25.71 3.46
N VAL A 312 -28.45 -25.25 2.25
CA VAL A 312 -28.61 -23.82 1.93
C VAL A 312 -29.69 -23.20 2.80
N VAL A 313 -30.86 -23.83 2.87
CA VAL A 313 -32.01 -23.33 3.64
C VAL A 313 -31.69 -23.30 5.14
N LYS A 314 -31.16 -24.38 5.71
CA LYS A 314 -30.81 -24.46 7.14
C LYS A 314 -29.77 -23.41 7.54
N THR A 315 -28.72 -23.26 6.73
CA THR A 315 -27.64 -22.30 7.00
C THR A 315 -28.17 -20.87 6.99
N LEU A 316 -28.81 -20.45 5.90
CA LEU A 316 -29.27 -19.07 5.75
C LEU A 316 -30.41 -18.73 6.74
N SER A 317 -31.30 -19.68 7.04
CA SER A 317 -32.31 -19.49 8.09
C SER A 317 -31.72 -19.43 9.50
N GLY A 318 -30.67 -20.21 9.81
CA GLY A 318 -29.94 -20.12 11.08
C GLY A 318 -29.29 -18.75 11.27
N LEU A 319 -28.78 -18.16 10.19
CA LEU A 319 -28.25 -16.79 10.15
C LEU A 319 -29.33 -15.70 10.27
N GLY A 320 -30.61 -16.11 10.31
CA GLY A 320 -31.77 -15.25 10.51
C GLY A 320 -32.38 -14.68 9.22
N LEU A 321 -32.00 -15.19 8.05
CA LEU A 321 -32.64 -14.82 6.78
C LEU A 321 -33.97 -15.57 6.64
N LYS A 322 -35.03 -14.88 6.22
CA LYS A 322 -36.30 -15.54 5.89
C LYS A 322 -36.30 -15.91 4.42
N LEU A 323 -36.29 -17.21 4.14
CA LEU A 323 -36.28 -17.73 2.78
C LEU A 323 -37.71 -18.07 2.36
N LYS A 324 -38.15 -17.47 1.25
CA LYS A 324 -39.36 -17.87 0.55
C LYS A 324 -39.00 -18.57 -0.73
N GLU A 325 -39.29 -19.86 -0.82
CA GLU A 325 -39.14 -20.62 -2.07
C GLU A 325 -40.18 -20.14 -3.08
N GLN A 326 -39.72 -19.82 -4.29
CA GLN A 326 -40.57 -19.40 -5.41
C GLN A 326 -40.80 -20.57 -6.38
N SER A 327 -39.77 -21.38 -6.58
CA SER A 327 -39.77 -22.63 -7.33
C SER A 327 -38.56 -23.48 -6.88
N PRO A 328 -38.49 -24.77 -7.23
CA PRO A 328 -37.39 -25.63 -6.81
C PRO A 328 -36.01 -25.02 -7.12
N GLY A 329 -35.21 -24.78 -6.07
CA GLY A 329 -33.88 -24.19 -6.19
C GLY A 329 -33.84 -22.67 -6.44
N LEU A 330 -34.95 -21.97 -6.25
CA LEU A 330 -35.06 -20.51 -6.36
C LEU A 330 -35.73 -19.92 -5.12
N TRP A 331 -34.99 -19.12 -4.37
CA TRP A 331 -35.47 -18.45 -3.16
C TRP A 331 -35.42 -16.93 -3.27
N THR A 332 -36.32 -16.28 -2.56
CA THR A 332 -36.19 -14.88 -2.16
C THR A 332 -35.82 -14.84 -0.68
N ALA A 333 -34.65 -14.29 -0.37
CA ALA A 333 -34.14 -14.16 0.99
C ALA A 333 -34.39 -12.75 1.52
N GLU A 334 -35.20 -12.62 2.57
CA GLU A 334 -35.35 -11.37 3.34
C GLU A 334 -34.14 -11.22 4.27
N ILE A 335 -33.40 -10.13 4.09
CA ILE A 335 -32.15 -9.85 4.79
C ILE A 335 -32.46 -9.21 6.15
N PRO A 336 -31.95 -9.77 7.27
CA PRO A 336 -32.14 -9.18 8.58
C PRO A 336 -31.39 -7.83 8.68
N SER A 337 -31.92 -6.91 9.48
CA SER A 337 -31.43 -5.52 9.55
C SER A 337 -30.01 -5.36 10.08
N TYR A 338 -29.52 -6.33 10.87
CA TYR A 338 -28.13 -6.36 11.36
C TYR A 338 -27.11 -6.76 10.28
N ARG A 339 -27.54 -7.35 9.15
CA ARG A 339 -26.65 -7.69 8.03
C ARG A 339 -26.61 -6.57 7.01
N VAL A 340 -25.57 -5.74 7.12
CA VAL A 340 -25.34 -4.61 6.22
C VAL A 340 -24.74 -5.04 4.88
N ASP A 341 -24.03 -6.15 4.88
CA ASP A 341 -23.18 -6.69 3.82
C ASP A 341 -23.93 -7.51 2.75
N LEU A 342 -25.11 -8.07 3.06
CA LEU A 342 -25.82 -8.99 2.17
C LEU A 342 -26.69 -8.28 1.12
N GLU A 343 -26.07 -7.68 0.09
CA GLU A 343 -26.72 -6.83 -0.92
C GLU A 343 -27.07 -7.55 -2.23
N ARG A 344 -26.34 -8.63 -2.52
CA ARG A 344 -26.32 -9.30 -3.82
C ARG A 344 -26.39 -10.81 -3.61
N GLU A 345 -26.77 -11.51 -4.66
CA GLU A 345 -26.82 -12.98 -4.66
C GLU A 345 -25.46 -13.59 -4.27
N ALA A 346 -24.35 -13.01 -4.75
CA ALA A 346 -23.00 -13.49 -4.42
C ALA A 346 -22.68 -13.41 -2.92
N ASP A 347 -23.22 -12.42 -2.20
CA ASP A 347 -23.00 -12.27 -0.76
C ASP A 347 -23.73 -13.40 0.01
N LEU A 348 -24.87 -13.88 -0.51
CA LEU A 348 -25.53 -15.08 0.03
C LEU A 348 -24.78 -16.36 -0.31
N VAL A 349 -24.17 -16.43 -1.51
CA VAL A 349 -23.31 -17.56 -1.89
C VAL A 349 -22.08 -17.64 -0.99
N GLU A 350 -21.48 -16.50 -0.61
CA GLU A 350 -20.41 -16.44 0.38
C GLU A 350 -20.84 -17.04 1.73
N GLU A 351 -22.02 -16.71 2.24
CA GLU A 351 -22.51 -17.29 3.49
C GLU A 351 -22.69 -18.81 3.40
N VAL A 352 -23.20 -19.31 2.27
CA VAL A 352 -23.28 -20.74 2.03
C VAL A 352 -21.88 -21.37 1.98
N ALA A 353 -20.93 -20.75 1.28
CA ALA A 353 -19.55 -21.23 1.18
C ALA A 353 -18.86 -21.30 2.55
N ARG A 354 -19.06 -20.26 3.37
CA ARG A 354 -18.42 -20.10 4.68
C ARG A 354 -18.83 -21.21 5.64
N PHE A 355 -20.11 -21.56 5.66
CA PHE A 355 -20.61 -22.68 6.46
C PHE A 355 -20.42 -24.04 5.78
N TYR A 356 -20.36 -24.09 4.45
CA TYR A 356 -19.99 -25.32 3.74
C TYR A 356 -18.57 -25.74 4.10
N GLY A 357 -17.68 -24.76 4.30
CA GLY A 357 -16.28 -24.89 4.62
C GLY A 357 -15.43 -24.75 3.35
N TYR A 358 -14.57 -23.74 3.31
CA TYR A 358 -13.76 -23.44 2.12
C TYR A 358 -12.82 -24.61 1.79
N ASP A 359 -12.30 -25.32 2.80
CA ASP A 359 -11.44 -26.49 2.63
C ASP A 359 -12.14 -27.68 1.95
N ARG A 360 -13.48 -27.69 1.91
CA ARG A 360 -14.26 -28.73 1.24
C ARG A 360 -14.49 -28.43 -0.25
N ILE A 361 -14.20 -27.20 -0.68
CA ILE A 361 -14.31 -26.80 -2.08
C ILE A 361 -13.03 -27.27 -2.81
N PRO A 362 -13.15 -28.15 -3.83
CA PRO A 362 -12.00 -28.70 -4.53
C PRO A 362 -11.26 -27.61 -5.30
N SER A 363 -9.94 -27.63 -5.21
CA SER A 363 -9.11 -26.81 -6.09
C SER A 363 -9.13 -27.39 -7.50
N ALA A 364 -9.82 -26.72 -8.42
CA ALA A 364 -9.84 -27.06 -9.84
C ALA A 364 -9.13 -25.96 -10.63
N VAL A 365 -8.19 -26.35 -11.49
CA VAL A 365 -7.59 -25.41 -12.44
C VAL A 365 -8.58 -25.17 -13.56
N THR A 366 -9.00 -23.92 -13.76
CA THR A 366 -9.81 -23.55 -14.91
C THR A 366 -9.05 -23.94 -16.18
N PRO A 367 -9.65 -24.74 -17.10
CA PRO A 367 -9.00 -25.07 -18.36
C PRO A 367 -8.90 -23.80 -19.22
N VAL A 368 -7.74 -23.14 -19.16
CA VAL A 368 -7.43 -22.00 -20.02
C VAL A 368 -6.95 -22.58 -21.35
N LYS A 369 -7.54 -22.12 -22.47
CA LYS A 369 -6.94 -22.37 -23.79
C LYS A 369 -5.57 -21.70 -23.80
N SER A 370 -4.49 -22.44 -24.01
CA SER A 370 -3.15 -21.87 -24.05
C SER A 370 -3.09 -20.74 -25.08
N PHE A 371 -2.86 -19.51 -24.62
CA PHE A 371 -2.53 -18.40 -25.49
C PHE A 371 -1.01 -18.25 -25.45
N GLU A 372 -0.36 -18.24 -26.62
CA GLU A 372 1.03 -17.78 -26.71
C GLU A 372 1.03 -16.28 -26.44
N LEU A 373 1.52 -15.88 -25.26
CA LEU A 373 1.72 -14.47 -24.97
C LEU A 373 2.83 -13.95 -25.88
N PRO A 374 2.66 -12.79 -26.54
CA PRO A 374 3.74 -12.17 -27.29
C PRO A 374 4.89 -11.86 -26.33
N ALA A 375 6.13 -12.13 -26.76
CA ALA A 375 7.31 -11.83 -25.96
C ALA A 375 7.37 -10.33 -25.65
N ASP A 376 7.51 -9.99 -24.37
CA ASP A 376 7.77 -8.62 -23.92
C ASP A 376 9.23 -8.27 -24.20
N ARG A 377 9.46 -7.75 -25.40
CA ARG A 377 10.80 -7.41 -25.88
C ARG A 377 11.49 -6.35 -25.04
N GLU A 378 10.75 -5.48 -24.36
CA GLU A 378 11.34 -4.46 -23.49
C GLU A 378 11.87 -5.09 -22.21
N LYS A 379 11.04 -5.92 -21.57
CA LYS A 379 11.43 -6.69 -20.38
C LYS A 379 12.63 -7.58 -20.66
N ASP A 380 12.64 -8.28 -21.80
CA ASP A 380 13.76 -9.14 -22.21
C ASP A 380 15.06 -8.35 -22.40
N ARG A 381 15.00 -7.13 -22.97
CA ARG A 381 16.17 -6.27 -23.14
C ARG A 381 16.69 -5.73 -21.82
N VAL A 382 15.80 -5.30 -20.93
CA VAL A 382 16.18 -4.87 -19.59
C VAL A 382 16.86 -6.02 -18.85
N TRP A 383 16.31 -7.24 -18.92
CA TRP A 383 16.93 -8.42 -18.32
C TRP A 383 18.35 -8.67 -18.85
N ARG A 384 18.53 -8.67 -20.17
CA ARG A 384 19.84 -8.86 -20.81
C ARG A 384 20.85 -7.77 -20.44
N LEU A 385 20.41 -6.53 -20.30
CA LEU A 385 21.26 -5.44 -19.84
C LEU A 385 21.77 -5.69 -18.41
N LYS A 386 20.89 -6.15 -17.52
CA LYS A 386 21.28 -6.52 -16.15
C LYS A 386 22.31 -7.65 -16.18
N GLU A 387 22.08 -8.68 -16.99
CA GLU A 387 23.03 -9.79 -17.15
C GLU A 387 24.40 -9.28 -17.57
N VAL A 388 24.50 -8.37 -18.55
CA VAL A 388 25.80 -7.82 -18.97
C VAL A 388 26.49 -7.10 -17.81
N LEU A 389 25.78 -6.25 -17.07
CA LEU A 389 26.35 -5.54 -15.91
C LEU A 389 26.83 -6.50 -14.82
N PHE A 390 26.08 -7.57 -14.55
CA PHE A 390 26.52 -8.66 -13.66
C PHE A 390 27.82 -9.31 -14.15
N HIS A 391 27.98 -9.57 -15.45
CA HIS A 391 29.23 -10.11 -16.00
C HIS A 391 30.42 -9.14 -15.89
N HIS A 392 30.15 -7.83 -15.80
CA HIS A 392 31.18 -6.83 -15.49
C HIS A 392 31.53 -6.73 -14.00
N GLY A 393 30.79 -7.43 -13.13
CA GLY A 393 31.00 -7.44 -11.69
C GLY A 393 30.26 -6.32 -10.96
N PHE A 394 29.15 -5.83 -11.51
CA PHE A 394 28.26 -4.90 -10.81
C PHE A 394 27.10 -5.64 -10.15
N ASP A 395 26.75 -5.24 -8.93
CA ASP A 395 25.60 -5.75 -8.19
C ASP A 395 24.36 -4.86 -8.40
N GLU A 396 23.19 -5.48 -8.53
CA GLU A 396 21.92 -4.73 -8.58
C GLU A 396 21.51 -4.25 -7.18
N VAL A 397 21.11 -2.99 -7.06
CA VAL A 397 20.50 -2.42 -5.85
C VAL A 397 19.11 -1.87 -6.13
N ILE A 398 18.27 -1.81 -5.10
CA ILE A 398 16.92 -1.24 -5.16
C ILE A 398 16.82 -0.16 -4.07
N ASN A 399 16.64 1.09 -4.49
CA ASN A 399 16.51 2.21 -3.57
C ASN A 399 15.05 2.65 -3.42
N PHE A 400 14.74 3.39 -2.33
CA PHE A 400 13.47 4.08 -2.24
C PHE A 400 13.32 5.09 -3.37
N SER A 401 12.11 5.19 -3.95
CA SER A 401 11.76 6.28 -4.86
C SER A 401 11.65 7.64 -4.14
N PHE A 402 11.55 7.61 -2.81
CA PHE A 402 11.48 8.79 -1.95
C PHE A 402 12.88 9.19 -1.50
N THR A 403 13.16 10.49 -1.49
CA THR A 403 14.46 11.08 -1.18
C THR A 403 14.31 12.29 -0.27
N ASP A 404 15.45 12.71 0.28
CA ASP A 404 15.58 13.94 1.06
C ASP A 404 15.58 15.14 0.09
N PRO A 405 14.62 16.08 0.21
CA PRO A 405 14.52 17.24 -0.68
C PRO A 405 15.80 18.09 -0.73
N GLU A 406 16.54 18.18 0.37
CA GLU A 406 17.78 18.97 0.43
C GLU A 406 18.89 18.28 -0.35
N LYS A 407 19.07 16.96 -0.16
CA LYS A 407 20.03 16.17 -0.92
C LYS A 407 19.71 16.16 -2.41
N GLU A 408 18.43 16.02 -2.76
CA GLU A 408 17.96 16.03 -4.15
C GLU A 408 18.32 17.34 -4.86
N GLN A 409 18.15 18.48 -4.17
CA GLN A 409 18.43 19.80 -4.74
C GLN A 409 19.91 19.99 -5.07
N LEU A 410 20.84 19.31 -4.38
CA LEU A 410 22.28 19.40 -4.64
C LEU A 410 22.64 18.95 -6.05
N TRP A 411 21.93 17.98 -6.60
CA TRP A 411 22.26 17.37 -7.89
C TRP A 411 21.95 18.30 -9.08
N GLN A 412 21.10 19.31 -8.90
CA GLN A 412 20.76 20.27 -9.97
C GLN A 412 20.36 19.57 -11.28
N THR A 413 19.50 18.55 -11.20
CA THR A 413 19.07 17.72 -12.33
C THR A 413 18.34 18.51 -13.43
N GLY A 414 17.92 19.74 -13.14
CA GLY A 414 17.07 20.55 -14.00
C GLY A 414 15.59 20.15 -13.95
N CYS A 415 15.27 19.09 -13.21
CA CYS A 415 13.92 18.59 -13.00
C CYS A 415 13.31 19.18 -11.72
N GLN A 416 12.03 19.54 -11.75
CA GLN A 416 11.30 19.95 -10.55
C GLN A 416 10.77 18.72 -9.83
N SER A 417 11.30 18.43 -8.64
CA SER A 417 10.90 17.28 -7.82
C SER A 417 9.46 17.40 -7.29
N ILE A 418 8.79 16.25 -7.16
CA ILE A 418 7.41 16.12 -6.65
C ILE A 418 7.46 15.86 -5.14
N ARG A 419 6.73 16.66 -4.34
CA ARG A 419 6.65 16.48 -2.88
C ARG A 419 5.43 15.68 -2.44
N LEU A 420 5.59 14.83 -1.44
CA LEU A 420 4.51 14.07 -0.82
C LEU A 420 3.72 14.95 0.17
N GLN A 421 2.39 14.83 0.16
CA GLN A 421 1.54 15.53 1.13
C GLN A 421 1.62 14.92 2.54
N ASN A 422 1.69 13.58 2.64
CA ASN A 422 1.73 12.84 3.89
C ASN A 422 2.95 11.90 3.91
N PRO A 423 4.18 12.43 3.95
CA PRO A 423 5.38 11.60 3.91
C PRO A 423 5.57 10.82 5.22
N ILE A 424 6.24 9.66 5.13
CA ILE A 424 6.59 8.88 6.33
C ILE A 424 7.59 9.62 7.24
N SER A 425 8.44 10.46 6.64
CA SER A 425 9.34 11.36 7.35
C SER A 425 9.72 12.54 6.45
N THR A 426 10.22 13.62 7.04
CA THR A 426 10.71 14.79 6.27
C THR A 426 11.89 14.45 5.35
N LYS A 427 12.71 13.44 5.70
CA LYS A 427 13.82 12.95 4.88
C LYS A 427 13.39 12.07 3.70
N LEU A 428 12.11 11.72 3.61
CA LEU A 428 11.53 10.90 2.54
C LEU A 428 10.28 11.59 1.99
N SER A 429 10.34 12.90 1.77
CA SER A 429 9.20 13.74 1.38
C SER A 429 9.21 14.23 -0.06
N ALA A 430 10.21 13.86 -0.86
CA ALA A 430 10.32 14.17 -2.27
C ALA A 430 10.50 12.90 -3.10
N LEU A 431 10.08 12.91 -4.36
CA LEU A 431 10.42 11.85 -5.32
C LEU A 431 11.74 12.17 -6.01
N ARG A 432 12.55 11.12 -6.22
CA ARG A 432 13.85 11.21 -6.89
C ARG A 432 13.73 11.63 -8.36
N THR A 433 14.61 12.52 -8.80
CA THR A 433 14.74 12.97 -10.19
C THR A 433 15.97 12.38 -10.89
N SER A 434 16.82 11.66 -10.15
CA SER A 434 17.94 10.84 -10.63
C SER A 434 18.08 9.59 -9.76
N LEU A 435 18.66 8.52 -10.30
CA LEU A 435 19.03 7.31 -9.55
C LEU A 435 20.38 7.46 -8.83
N LEU A 436 21.25 8.36 -9.30
CA LEU A 436 22.60 8.53 -8.77
C LEU A 436 22.67 8.95 -7.29
N PRO A 437 21.79 9.81 -6.75
CA PRO A 437 21.80 10.13 -5.31
C PRO A 437 21.72 8.89 -4.42
N GLY A 438 20.81 7.97 -4.74
CA GLY A 438 20.64 6.72 -4.01
C GLY A 438 21.84 5.78 -4.16
N LEU A 439 22.45 5.72 -5.35
CA LEU A 439 23.67 4.95 -5.57
C LEU A 439 24.86 5.50 -4.77
N VAL A 440 24.99 6.82 -4.66
CA VAL A 440 26.05 7.45 -3.85
C VAL A 440 25.81 7.16 -2.36
N ASP A 441 24.56 7.28 -1.88
CA ASP A 441 24.22 6.90 -0.50
C ASP A 441 24.57 5.43 -0.19
N ASN A 442 24.35 4.52 -1.15
CA ASN A 442 24.77 3.12 -1.02
C ASN A 442 26.29 2.97 -0.94
N ALA A 443 27.04 3.71 -1.76
CA ALA A 443 28.50 3.69 -1.70
C ALA A 443 29.00 4.16 -0.32
N VAL A 444 28.49 5.28 0.18
CA VAL A 444 28.80 5.81 1.52
C VAL A 444 28.43 4.79 2.61
N TRP A 445 27.24 4.19 2.53
CA TRP A 445 26.79 3.21 3.51
C TRP A 445 27.71 1.99 3.61
N ASN A 446 28.22 1.52 2.47
CA ASN A 446 29.14 0.38 2.39
C ASN A 446 30.57 0.77 2.82
N PHE A 447 31.05 1.96 2.45
CA PHE A 447 32.37 2.45 2.90
C PHE A 447 32.41 2.67 4.41
N ASN A 448 31.32 3.14 5.01
CA ASN A 448 31.17 3.22 6.47
C ASN A 448 31.18 1.85 7.17
N ARG A 449 31.15 0.75 6.39
CA ARG A 449 31.27 -0.64 6.84
C ARG A 449 32.51 -1.32 6.27
N GLU A 450 33.53 -0.52 5.95
CA GLU A 450 34.87 -0.98 5.56
C GLU A 450 34.91 -1.71 4.21
N ALA A 451 33.92 -1.51 3.33
CA ALA A 451 34.01 -2.00 1.97
C ALA A 451 35.21 -1.36 1.24
N GLU A 452 35.94 -2.15 0.46
CA GLU A 452 37.11 -1.66 -0.27
C GLU A 452 36.75 -1.04 -1.64
N GLY A 453 35.64 -1.48 -2.22
CA GLY A 453 35.08 -0.98 -3.48
C GLY A 453 33.58 -1.25 -3.56
N VAL A 454 32.89 -0.44 -4.36
CA VAL A 454 31.44 -0.51 -4.57
C VAL A 454 31.17 -0.36 -6.06
N HIS A 455 30.58 -1.41 -6.65
CA HIS A 455 30.26 -1.51 -8.07
C HIS A 455 28.81 -1.94 -8.20
N ILE A 456 27.92 -0.97 -8.40
CA ILE A 456 26.48 -1.19 -8.30
C ILE A 456 25.73 -0.54 -9.45
N PHE A 457 24.54 -1.05 -9.74
CA PHE A 457 23.61 -0.43 -10.66
C PHE A 457 22.16 -0.54 -10.16
N GLU A 458 21.29 0.35 -10.65
CA GLU A 458 19.86 0.30 -10.39
C GLU A 458 19.10 0.55 -11.69
N VAL A 459 18.05 -0.23 -11.93
CA VAL A 459 17.03 0.06 -12.94
C VAL A 459 15.77 0.52 -12.23
N GLY A 460 15.35 1.76 -12.47
CA GLY A 460 14.22 2.32 -11.76
C GLY A 460 13.66 3.58 -12.41
N ASN A 461 12.48 3.98 -11.97
CA ASN A 461 11.83 5.18 -12.45
C ASN A 461 12.30 6.42 -11.66
N ILE A 462 12.40 7.53 -12.38
CA ILE A 462 12.53 8.89 -11.84
C ILE A 462 11.24 9.68 -12.12
N TYR A 463 10.97 10.68 -11.28
CA TYR A 463 9.69 11.39 -11.27
C TYR A 463 9.90 12.90 -11.16
N PHE A 464 9.25 13.67 -12.00
CA PHE A 464 9.35 15.13 -11.97
C PHE A 464 8.13 15.82 -12.60
N TRP A 465 7.93 17.09 -12.27
CA TRP A 465 6.99 17.95 -12.97
C TRP A 465 7.59 18.37 -14.32
N GLU A 466 6.87 18.12 -15.40
CA GLU A 466 7.20 18.63 -16.74
C GLU A 466 6.58 20.02 -16.94
N GLN A 467 5.36 20.21 -16.43
CA GLN A 467 4.62 21.48 -16.36
C GLN A 467 3.75 21.50 -15.08
N GLU A 468 3.08 22.61 -14.81
CA GLU A 468 2.13 22.69 -13.69
C GLU A 468 1.04 21.60 -13.84
N GLU A 469 0.85 20.79 -12.80
CA GLU A 469 -0.04 19.62 -12.75
C GLU A 469 0.25 18.47 -13.74
N VAL A 470 1.28 18.57 -14.59
CA VAL A 470 1.71 17.48 -15.49
C VAL A 470 3.02 16.88 -14.99
N HIS A 471 2.93 15.66 -14.47
CA HIS A 471 4.10 14.89 -14.02
C HIS A 471 4.53 13.90 -15.09
N ARG A 472 5.82 13.56 -15.07
CA ARG A 472 6.42 12.56 -15.95
C ARG A 472 7.13 11.49 -15.13
N GLU A 473 6.95 10.24 -15.57
CA GLU A 473 7.69 9.08 -15.09
C GLU A 473 8.63 8.61 -16.21
N LYS A 474 9.89 8.35 -15.87
CA LYS A 474 10.91 7.94 -16.84
C LYS A 474 11.74 6.79 -16.28
N LEU A 475 11.79 5.69 -17.02
CA LEU A 475 12.65 4.55 -16.70
C LEU A 475 14.11 4.89 -17.00
N SER A 476 14.97 4.67 -16.02
CA SER A 476 16.40 4.97 -16.11
C SER A 476 17.24 3.82 -15.57
N LEU A 477 18.51 3.82 -15.98
CA LEU A 477 19.57 2.98 -15.46
C LEU A 477 20.65 3.88 -14.86
N GLY A 478 20.88 3.73 -13.56
CA GLY A 478 22.03 4.32 -12.88
C GLY A 478 23.11 3.27 -12.68
N ILE A 479 24.37 3.64 -12.90
CA ILE A 479 25.54 2.78 -12.68
C ILE A 479 26.56 3.58 -11.88
N LEU A 480 27.17 2.97 -10.86
CA LEU A 480 28.21 3.57 -10.04
C LEU A 480 29.35 2.58 -9.79
N THR A 481 30.58 3.05 -9.95
CA THR A 481 31.79 2.28 -9.64
C THR A 481 32.81 3.16 -8.90
N THR A 482 33.32 2.68 -7.78
CA THR A 482 34.34 3.38 -6.98
C THR A 482 35.16 2.40 -6.14
N GLY A 483 36.43 2.72 -5.85
CA GLY A 483 37.33 1.89 -5.04
C GLY A 483 37.90 0.66 -5.76
N LEU A 484 38.25 -0.36 -4.98
CA LEU A 484 38.93 -1.57 -5.47
C LEU A 484 37.97 -2.51 -6.20
N ARG A 485 38.27 -2.82 -7.47
CA ARG A 485 37.51 -3.79 -8.28
C ARG A 485 37.89 -5.23 -7.95
N SER A 486 39.16 -5.46 -7.65
CA SER A 486 39.67 -6.75 -7.24
C SER A 486 40.72 -6.55 -6.17
N GLY A 487 40.52 -7.18 -5.02
CA GLY A 487 41.50 -7.22 -3.95
C GLY A 487 42.79 -7.93 -4.38
N ARG A 488 43.83 -7.79 -3.57
CA ARG A 488 45.13 -8.43 -3.82
C ARG A 488 44.97 -9.95 -3.89
N THR A 489 45.40 -10.54 -5.00
CA THR A 489 45.54 -12.00 -5.10
C THR A 489 47.01 -12.38 -5.18
N TRP A 490 47.30 -13.68 -5.08
CA TRP A 490 48.66 -14.19 -5.23
C TRP A 490 49.23 -14.01 -6.65
N LYS A 491 48.38 -13.76 -7.66
CA LYS A 491 48.78 -13.53 -9.05
C LYS A 491 48.67 -12.07 -9.49
N GLU A 492 47.70 -11.34 -8.97
CA GLU A 492 47.38 -9.99 -9.44
C GLU A 492 47.43 -8.98 -8.30
N PRO A 493 48.06 -7.81 -8.53
CA PRO A 493 47.99 -6.71 -7.60
C PRO A 493 46.56 -6.16 -7.49
N GLU A 494 46.31 -5.38 -6.45
CA GLU A 494 45.10 -4.57 -6.32
C GLU A 494 44.91 -3.68 -7.55
N LYS A 495 43.66 -3.57 -7.99
CA LYS A 495 43.25 -2.73 -9.11
C LYS A 495 42.07 -1.88 -8.69
N GLU A 496 42.29 -0.57 -8.65
CA GLU A 496 41.18 0.39 -8.54
C GLU A 496 40.38 0.41 -9.84
N THR A 497 39.08 0.71 -9.72
CA THR A 497 38.27 1.07 -10.88
C THR A 497 38.73 2.40 -11.46
N ASP A 498 38.44 2.61 -12.74
CA ASP A 498 38.65 3.88 -13.41
C ASP A 498 37.47 4.23 -14.33
N PHE A 499 37.60 5.37 -15.01
CA PHE A 499 36.66 5.84 -16.02
C PHE A 499 36.41 4.82 -17.15
N PHE A 500 37.44 4.09 -17.56
CA PHE A 500 37.38 3.16 -18.68
C PHE A 500 36.68 1.84 -18.31
N VAL A 501 36.70 1.44 -17.04
CA VAL A 501 35.88 0.33 -16.53
C VAL A 501 34.39 0.65 -16.71
N LEU A 502 33.94 1.82 -16.27
CA LEU A 502 32.56 2.26 -16.44
C LEU A 502 32.19 2.38 -17.92
N LYS A 503 33.03 3.08 -18.71
CA LYS A 503 32.79 3.28 -20.14
C LYS A 503 32.71 1.94 -20.88
N GLY A 504 33.59 0.98 -20.56
CA GLY A 504 33.58 -0.36 -21.16
C GLY A 504 32.29 -1.13 -20.85
N ALA A 505 31.83 -1.11 -19.60
CA ALA A 505 30.56 -1.75 -19.22
C ALA A 505 29.37 -1.14 -19.97
N VAL A 506 29.32 0.19 -20.10
CA VAL A 506 28.27 0.89 -20.88
C VAL A 506 28.36 0.55 -22.37
N GLU A 507 29.57 0.53 -22.93
CA GLU A 507 29.80 0.14 -24.34
C GLU A 507 29.32 -1.29 -24.61
N ASP A 508 29.68 -2.23 -23.76
CA ASP A 508 29.32 -3.65 -23.91
C ASP A 508 27.81 -3.87 -23.75
N VAL A 509 27.15 -3.17 -22.82
CA VAL A 509 25.68 -3.19 -22.69
C VAL A 509 25.01 -2.74 -23.99
N LEU A 510 25.41 -1.59 -24.55
CA LEU A 510 24.80 -1.04 -25.76
C LEU A 510 25.06 -1.93 -26.98
N ASN A 511 26.29 -2.42 -27.13
CA ASN A 511 26.69 -3.29 -28.23
C ASN A 511 26.00 -4.67 -28.15
N TYR A 512 25.94 -5.29 -26.97
CA TYR A 512 25.30 -6.59 -26.76
C TYR A 512 23.81 -6.55 -27.07
N LEU A 513 23.14 -5.45 -26.74
CA LEU A 513 21.74 -5.22 -27.11
C LEU A 513 21.54 -4.82 -28.59
N GLY A 514 22.61 -4.62 -29.35
CA GLY A 514 22.58 -4.30 -30.78
C GLY A 514 22.28 -2.82 -31.08
N TYR A 515 22.52 -1.91 -30.14
CA TYR A 515 22.36 -0.48 -30.35
C TYR A 515 23.59 0.11 -31.04
N GLU A 516 23.57 0.15 -32.37
CA GLU A 516 24.65 0.71 -33.19
C GLU A 516 24.14 1.81 -34.16
N PRO A 517 24.98 2.80 -34.52
CA PRO A 517 26.29 3.10 -33.94
C PRO A 517 26.16 3.78 -32.55
N VAL A 518 27.10 3.47 -31.67
CA VAL A 518 27.33 4.20 -30.41
C VAL A 518 28.47 5.20 -30.62
N SER A 519 28.33 6.40 -30.07
CA SER A 519 29.43 7.35 -29.97
C SER A 519 29.42 8.05 -28.61
N PHE A 520 30.60 8.52 -28.21
CA PHE A 520 30.78 9.29 -26.99
C PHE A 520 31.41 10.63 -27.35
N GLU A 521 30.82 11.70 -26.85
CA GLU A 521 31.29 13.06 -27.10
C GLU A 521 31.49 13.79 -25.77
N PRO A 522 32.53 14.63 -25.64
CA PRO A 522 32.69 15.48 -24.47
C PRO A 522 31.42 16.28 -24.17
N ALA A 523 31.04 16.31 -22.90
CA ALA A 523 29.88 17.04 -22.42
C ALA A 523 30.21 17.77 -21.12
N THR A 524 29.47 18.85 -20.86
CA THR A 524 29.42 19.49 -19.54
C THR A 524 28.11 19.10 -18.89
N HIS A 525 28.15 18.59 -17.67
CA HIS A 525 26.95 18.15 -16.95
C HIS A 525 27.13 18.40 -15.45
N PRO A 526 26.10 18.88 -14.72
CA PRO A 526 26.22 19.31 -13.31
C PRO A 526 26.77 18.24 -12.37
N PHE A 527 26.55 16.96 -12.69
CA PHE A 527 26.95 15.85 -11.84
C PHE A 527 28.47 15.60 -11.86
N PHE A 528 29.19 16.03 -12.90
CA PHE A 528 30.53 15.53 -13.20
C PHE A 528 31.59 16.62 -13.19
N GLU A 529 32.85 16.24 -12.98
CA GLU A 529 33.99 17.14 -13.12
C GLU A 529 34.08 17.72 -14.55
N PRO A 530 34.46 18.99 -14.72
CA PRO A 530 34.66 19.59 -16.03
C PRO A 530 35.63 18.76 -16.88
N GLU A 531 35.30 18.59 -18.16
CA GLU A 531 36.06 17.79 -19.14
C GLU A 531 36.16 16.28 -18.84
N GLN A 532 35.57 15.79 -17.75
CA GLN A 532 35.55 14.36 -17.38
C GLN A 532 34.16 13.72 -17.51
N ALA A 533 33.34 14.23 -18.42
CA ALA A 533 32.03 13.68 -18.75
C ALA A 533 31.88 13.46 -20.26
N LEU A 534 31.18 12.38 -20.59
CA LEU A 534 30.79 12.03 -21.96
C LEU A 534 29.28 11.90 -22.03
N LYS A 535 28.67 12.55 -23.02
CA LYS A 535 27.31 12.20 -23.44
C LYS A 535 27.35 10.91 -24.26
N ILE A 536 26.39 10.04 -24.03
CA ILE A 536 26.22 8.76 -24.70
C ILE A 536 25.24 8.97 -25.84
N LEU A 537 25.65 8.73 -27.08
CA LEU A 537 24.78 8.84 -28.24
C LEU A 537 24.56 7.48 -28.88
N VAL A 538 23.30 7.19 -29.22
CA VAL A 538 22.90 6.03 -30.03
C VAL A 538 22.23 6.58 -31.29
N LYS A 539 22.78 6.26 -32.46
CA LYS A 539 22.33 6.83 -33.75
C LYS A 539 22.31 8.37 -33.75
N ASN A 540 23.34 8.99 -33.16
CA ASN A 540 23.50 10.44 -33.01
C ASN A 540 22.49 11.15 -32.10
N GLU A 541 21.67 10.41 -31.35
CA GLU A 541 20.74 10.99 -30.37
C GLU A 541 21.20 10.66 -28.94
N PRO A 542 21.16 11.63 -28.00
CA PRO A 542 21.60 11.42 -26.63
C PRO A 542 20.67 10.47 -25.89
N VAL A 543 21.24 9.47 -25.22
CA VAL A 543 20.50 8.51 -24.39
C VAL A 543 20.97 8.51 -22.93
N GLY A 544 22.04 9.23 -22.60
CA GLY A 544 22.57 9.27 -21.26
C GLY A 544 23.89 10.00 -21.16
N VAL A 545 24.51 9.91 -19.99
CA VAL A 545 25.77 10.56 -19.65
C VAL A 545 26.57 9.67 -18.70
N LEU A 546 27.89 9.70 -18.81
CA LEU A 546 28.81 9.04 -17.87
C LEU A 546 30.01 9.94 -17.57
N GLY A 547 30.59 9.82 -16.38
CA GLY A 547 31.73 10.66 -16.00
C GLY A 547 32.32 10.38 -14.61
N LEU A 548 33.36 11.15 -14.27
CA LEU A 548 33.85 11.29 -12.89
C LEU A 548 32.94 12.26 -12.13
N LEU A 549 32.30 11.80 -11.07
CA LEU A 549 31.43 12.61 -10.21
C LEU A 549 32.20 13.82 -9.68
N SER A 550 31.55 15.00 -9.64
CA SER A 550 32.20 16.19 -9.13
C SER A 550 32.61 16.02 -7.67
N ALA A 551 33.81 16.46 -7.32
CA ALA A 551 34.35 16.42 -5.98
C ALA A 551 33.52 17.29 -5.02
N ALA A 552 32.84 18.31 -5.53
CA ALA A 552 31.89 19.11 -4.75
C ALA A 552 30.65 18.28 -4.35
N LEU A 553 30.07 17.51 -5.29
CA LEU A 553 28.96 16.60 -4.97
C LEU A 553 29.43 15.48 -4.05
N ALA A 554 30.57 14.83 -4.34
CA ALA A 554 31.10 13.74 -3.51
C ALA A 554 31.33 14.18 -2.05
N ARG A 555 31.88 15.38 -1.83
CA ARG A 555 32.08 15.94 -0.48
C ARG A 555 30.79 16.18 0.29
N ASN A 556 29.68 16.50 -0.37
CA ASN A 556 28.38 16.64 0.31
C ASN A 556 27.83 15.32 0.86
N TYR A 557 28.41 14.20 0.44
CA TYR A 557 28.10 12.84 0.91
C TYR A 557 29.22 12.25 1.76
N ASP A 558 30.19 13.06 2.21
CA ASP A 558 31.38 12.63 2.97
C ASP A 558 32.23 11.58 2.24
N LEU A 559 32.29 11.68 0.91
CA LEU A 559 33.03 10.75 0.06
C LEU A 559 34.30 11.40 -0.52
N GLU A 560 35.47 10.89 -0.10
CA GLU A 560 36.79 11.44 -0.48
C GLU A 560 37.48 10.68 -1.63
N ARG A 561 36.79 9.71 -2.23
CA ARG A 561 37.34 8.83 -3.28
C ARG A 561 36.77 9.20 -4.66
N PRO A 562 37.49 8.92 -5.76
CA PRO A 562 36.93 9.04 -7.11
C PRO A 562 35.71 8.14 -7.29
N VAL A 563 34.61 8.71 -7.79
CA VAL A 563 33.39 7.97 -8.13
C VAL A 563 33.10 8.15 -9.61
N PHE A 564 33.01 7.05 -10.33
CA PHE A 564 32.58 7.07 -11.73
C PHE A 564 31.15 6.60 -11.80
N CYS A 565 30.28 7.37 -12.44
CA CYS A 565 28.87 7.00 -12.57
C CYS A 565 28.30 7.32 -13.95
N ALA A 566 27.24 6.61 -14.32
CA ALA A 566 26.49 6.81 -15.55
C ALA A 566 24.99 6.81 -15.25
N GLU A 567 24.24 7.62 -15.98
CA GLU A 567 22.79 7.59 -15.98
C GLU A 567 22.28 7.55 -17.42
N ILE A 568 21.47 6.52 -17.73
CA ILE A 568 20.95 6.24 -19.07
C ILE A 568 19.41 6.29 -19.02
N ASP A 569 18.82 7.01 -19.96
CA ASP A 569 17.39 7.01 -20.23
C ASP A 569 17.01 5.71 -20.95
N LEU A 570 16.55 4.72 -20.17
CA LEU A 570 16.10 3.46 -20.74
C LEU A 570 14.81 3.63 -21.54
N GLY A 571 13.95 4.58 -21.19
CA GLY A 571 12.76 4.90 -21.96
C GLY A 571 13.09 5.29 -23.40
N GLU A 572 14.04 6.21 -23.59
CA GLU A 572 14.50 6.61 -24.93
C GLU A 572 15.33 5.52 -25.62
N LEU A 573 16.16 4.78 -24.88
CA LEU A 573 16.96 3.70 -25.44
C LEU A 573 16.08 2.55 -25.98
N LEU A 574 15.06 2.13 -25.22
CA LEU A 574 14.21 0.99 -25.57
C LEU A 574 13.32 1.28 -26.78
N ARG A 575 12.90 2.54 -26.98
CA ARG A 575 12.18 3.00 -28.19
C ARG A 575 13.01 2.89 -29.46
N LYS A 576 14.33 2.96 -29.37
CA LYS A 576 15.22 2.80 -30.52
C LYS A 576 15.21 1.35 -30.97
N GLN A 577 15.22 1.14 -32.29
CA GLN A 577 15.29 -0.19 -32.87
C GLN A 577 16.76 -0.68 -32.91
N PRO A 578 17.10 -1.82 -32.26
CA PRO A 578 18.39 -2.46 -32.42
C PRO A 578 18.63 -2.91 -33.85
N ARG A 579 19.90 -3.06 -34.22
CA ARG A 579 20.29 -3.65 -35.49
C ARG A 579 19.82 -5.11 -35.52
N PRO A 580 19.15 -5.56 -36.60
CA PRO A 580 18.76 -6.95 -36.73
C PRO A 580 20.00 -7.83 -36.86
N PHE A 581 19.95 -9.01 -36.24
CA PHE A 581 20.96 -10.03 -36.47
C PHE A 581 20.96 -10.42 -37.95
N ALA A 582 22.12 -10.27 -38.60
CA ALA A 582 22.32 -10.66 -39.99
C ALA A 582 23.40 -11.73 -40.04
N PHE A 583 23.04 -12.95 -40.47
CA PHE A 583 23.99 -14.03 -40.66
C PHE A 583 25.04 -13.64 -41.71
N GLN A 584 26.31 -13.78 -41.36
CA GLN A 584 27.43 -13.65 -42.28
C GLN A 584 28.15 -15.01 -42.39
N PRO A 585 28.38 -15.53 -43.61
CA PRO A 585 29.12 -16.77 -43.80
C PRO A 585 30.53 -16.71 -43.20
N VAL A 586 30.99 -17.83 -42.63
CA VAL A 586 32.37 -17.94 -42.12
C VAL A 586 33.36 -17.66 -43.25
N PRO A 587 34.35 -16.77 -43.04
CA PRO A 587 35.31 -16.43 -44.09
C PRO A 587 36.14 -17.64 -44.53
N ARG A 588 36.23 -17.87 -45.85
CA ARG A 588 36.99 -18.99 -46.45
C ARG A 588 38.46 -18.67 -46.72
N TYR A 589 38.81 -17.38 -46.75
CA TYR A 589 40.13 -16.89 -47.13
C TYR A 589 40.82 -16.22 -45.94
N PRO A 590 42.18 -16.29 -45.85
CA PRO A 590 42.91 -15.68 -44.76
C PRO A 590 42.76 -14.16 -44.77
N GLY A 591 42.77 -13.57 -43.56
CA GLY A 591 42.90 -12.12 -43.39
C GLY A 591 44.37 -11.73 -43.29
N THR A 592 44.67 -10.46 -43.54
CA THR A 592 46.01 -9.86 -43.40
C THR A 592 45.89 -8.59 -42.56
N SER A 593 46.91 -8.28 -41.77
CA SER A 593 46.93 -7.07 -40.95
C SER A 593 48.09 -6.15 -41.29
N ARG A 594 47.88 -4.85 -41.09
CA ARG A 594 48.93 -3.82 -41.19
C ARG A 594 48.84 -2.89 -40.01
N ASP A 595 50.00 -2.55 -39.46
CA ASP A 595 50.11 -1.61 -38.37
C ASP A 595 50.53 -0.24 -38.93
N LEU A 596 49.91 0.81 -38.42
CA LEU A 596 50.27 2.20 -38.73
C LEU A 596 50.50 2.92 -37.42
N SER A 597 51.71 3.43 -37.24
CA SER A 597 52.06 4.32 -36.13
C SER A 597 52.26 5.73 -36.64
N PHE A 598 51.59 6.70 -36.02
CA PHE A 598 51.67 8.10 -36.42
C PHE A 598 51.50 9.04 -35.23
N LEU A 599 52.12 10.21 -35.36
CA LEU A 599 51.99 11.34 -34.46
C LEU A 599 50.81 12.20 -34.86
N VAL A 600 50.04 12.64 -33.87
CA VAL A 600 48.92 13.56 -34.02
C VAL A 600 48.90 14.57 -32.87
N ASP A 601 48.16 15.66 -33.04
CA ASP A 601 47.91 16.62 -31.95
C ASP A 601 47.26 15.92 -30.74
N GLU A 602 47.65 16.30 -29.53
CA GLU A 602 47.19 15.66 -28.30
C GLU A 602 45.67 15.73 -28.08
N ASN A 603 45.01 16.72 -28.69
CA ASN A 603 43.57 16.91 -28.61
C ASN A 603 42.77 16.04 -29.58
N VAL A 604 43.45 15.33 -30.50
CA VAL A 604 42.74 14.44 -31.44
C VAL A 604 42.29 13.18 -30.73
N SER A 605 40.97 13.05 -30.62
CA SER A 605 40.32 11.92 -29.95
C SER A 605 40.27 10.68 -30.83
N TYR A 606 40.16 9.52 -30.20
CA TYR A 606 39.91 8.27 -30.91
C TYR A 606 38.59 8.32 -31.71
N GLN A 607 37.56 8.98 -31.19
CA GLN A 607 36.29 9.16 -31.89
C GLN A 607 36.47 9.92 -33.21
N GLN A 608 37.29 10.98 -33.22
CA GLN A 608 37.60 11.73 -34.45
C GLN A 608 38.34 10.85 -35.45
N LEU A 609 39.30 10.03 -34.99
CA LEU A 609 39.97 9.04 -35.84
C LEU A 609 38.98 8.04 -36.45
N GLN A 610 38.12 7.46 -35.61
CA GLN A 610 37.08 6.52 -36.01
C GLN A 610 36.15 7.12 -37.08
N GLN A 611 35.69 8.36 -36.88
CA GLN A 611 34.85 9.09 -37.83
C GLN A 611 35.54 9.31 -39.19
N GLN A 612 36.84 9.62 -39.21
CA GLN A 612 37.56 9.79 -40.49
C GLN A 612 37.79 8.45 -41.19
N LEU A 613 38.06 7.38 -40.43
CA LEU A 613 38.21 6.03 -40.99
C LEU A 613 36.89 5.49 -41.54
N GLN A 614 35.75 5.77 -40.90
CA GLN A 614 34.42 5.35 -41.38
C GLN A 614 34.01 6.04 -42.69
N LYS A 615 34.57 7.22 -43.01
CA LYS A 615 34.35 7.89 -44.31
C LYS A 615 35.05 7.16 -45.46
N LEU A 616 36.06 6.34 -45.17
CA LEU A 616 36.73 5.52 -46.15
C LEU A 616 35.87 4.28 -46.43
N ASN A 617 35.23 4.25 -47.59
CA ASN A 617 34.43 3.11 -48.01
C ASN A 617 35.34 1.99 -48.57
N LEU A 618 36.25 1.48 -47.73
CA LEU A 618 37.20 0.44 -48.09
C LEU A 618 36.52 -0.94 -47.98
N PRO A 619 36.22 -1.62 -49.10
CA PRO A 619 35.36 -2.81 -49.10
C PRO A 619 35.99 -4.03 -48.40
N TYR A 620 37.30 -4.01 -48.19
CA TYR A 620 38.05 -5.13 -47.60
C TYR A 620 38.59 -4.82 -46.21
N LEU A 621 38.34 -3.62 -45.65
CA LEU A 621 38.73 -3.29 -44.28
C LEU A 621 37.69 -3.88 -43.31
N GLU A 622 38.05 -4.97 -42.63
CA GLU A 622 37.16 -5.72 -41.75
C GLU A 622 37.00 -5.04 -40.39
N LYS A 623 38.11 -4.59 -39.80
CA LYS A 623 38.13 -3.82 -38.54
C LYS A 623 39.46 -3.10 -38.37
N TYR A 624 39.50 -2.16 -37.43
CA TYR A 624 40.73 -1.53 -36.95
C TYR A 624 40.72 -1.46 -35.42
N GLN A 625 41.91 -1.49 -34.82
CA GLN A 625 42.09 -1.47 -33.38
C GLN A 625 43.26 -0.58 -33.02
N VAL A 626 43.00 0.46 -32.22
CA VAL A 626 44.06 1.18 -31.52
C VAL A 626 44.54 0.27 -30.39
N TYR A 627 45.82 -0.08 -30.41
CA TYR A 627 46.41 -0.95 -29.38
C TYR A 627 47.45 -0.23 -28.53
N ASP A 628 47.91 0.95 -28.95
CA ASP A 628 48.80 1.79 -28.16
C ASP A 628 48.50 3.29 -28.37
N ARG A 629 48.62 4.05 -27.27
CA ARG A 629 48.57 5.51 -27.23
C ARG A 629 49.69 5.99 -26.32
N PHE A 630 50.76 6.47 -26.92
CA PHE A 630 51.97 6.83 -26.19
C PHE A 630 52.18 8.36 -26.13
N ARG A 631 52.46 8.85 -24.92
CA ARG A 631 52.94 10.21 -24.63
C ARG A 631 54.22 10.07 -23.82
N GLY A 632 55.32 10.68 -24.26
CA GLY A 632 56.59 10.58 -23.54
C GLY A 632 57.73 11.34 -24.22
N LYS A 633 58.94 11.22 -23.65
CA LYS A 633 60.14 11.99 -24.07
C LYS A 633 60.53 11.78 -25.55
N SER A 634 60.15 10.66 -26.16
CA SER A 634 60.44 10.35 -27.57
C SER A 634 59.39 10.92 -28.55
N VAL A 635 58.41 11.69 -28.06
CA VAL A 635 57.35 12.33 -28.87
C VAL A 635 57.43 13.85 -28.64
N PRO A 636 57.32 14.68 -29.69
CA PRO A 636 57.36 16.14 -29.54
C PRO A 636 56.29 16.66 -28.56
N PRO A 637 56.55 17.76 -27.83
CA PRO A 637 55.55 18.41 -26.99
C PRO A 637 54.26 18.75 -27.77
N GLY A 638 53.10 18.53 -27.16
CA GLY A 638 51.79 18.74 -27.80
C GLY A 638 51.38 17.66 -28.81
N LYS A 639 52.19 16.60 -28.97
CA LYS A 639 51.87 15.44 -29.82
C LYS A 639 51.72 14.16 -29.01
N ILE A 640 50.94 13.23 -29.56
CA ILE A 640 50.80 11.86 -29.08
C ILE A 640 51.03 10.89 -30.25
N SER A 641 51.53 9.68 -29.96
CA SER A 641 51.67 8.60 -30.93
C SER A 641 50.50 7.63 -30.79
N TYR A 642 49.74 7.41 -31.85
CA TYR A 642 48.80 6.30 -31.93
C TYR A 642 49.41 5.16 -32.73
N SER A 643 49.19 3.92 -32.27
CA SER A 643 49.46 2.72 -33.06
C SER A 643 48.16 1.97 -33.31
N VAL A 644 47.83 1.84 -34.59
CA VAL A 644 46.56 1.28 -35.06
C VAL A 644 46.84 0.07 -35.93
N ARG A 645 46.20 -1.06 -35.61
CA ARG A 645 46.21 -2.26 -36.44
C ARG A 645 44.96 -2.29 -37.29
N PHE A 646 45.14 -2.39 -38.61
CA PHE A 646 44.08 -2.56 -39.59
C PHE A 646 44.02 -4.01 -40.03
N TYR A 647 42.83 -4.59 -40.08
CA TYR A 647 42.58 -5.96 -40.49
C TYR A 647 41.85 -5.95 -41.83
N PHE A 648 42.43 -6.59 -42.84
CA PHE A 648 41.90 -6.66 -44.18
C PHE A 648 41.53 -8.09 -44.55
N ARG A 649 40.38 -8.26 -45.19
CA ARG A 649 39.93 -9.55 -45.72
C ARG A 649 38.94 -9.36 -46.86
N GLN A 650 39.04 -10.22 -47.87
CA GLN A 650 38.04 -10.33 -48.93
C GLN A 650 37.32 -11.68 -48.86
N ALA A 651 35.99 -11.66 -49.07
CA ALA A 651 35.15 -12.84 -48.93
C ALA A 651 35.37 -13.89 -50.04
N GLY A 652 35.78 -13.46 -51.24
CA GLY A 652 35.83 -14.30 -52.44
C GLY A 652 37.22 -14.77 -52.88
N ARG A 653 38.31 -14.21 -52.32
CA ARG A 653 39.70 -14.55 -52.66
C ARG A 653 40.69 -14.05 -51.62
N THR A 654 41.93 -14.53 -51.71
CA THR A 654 43.07 -13.97 -50.98
C THR A 654 43.42 -12.57 -51.52
N LEU A 655 43.66 -11.62 -50.61
CA LEU A 655 44.13 -10.27 -50.95
C LEU A 655 45.61 -10.31 -51.37
N GLN A 656 45.94 -9.60 -52.45
CA GLN A 656 47.33 -9.39 -52.86
C GLN A 656 47.96 -8.25 -52.03
N THR A 657 49.28 -8.27 -51.90
CA THR A 657 50.02 -7.27 -51.11
C THR A 657 49.78 -5.85 -51.62
N GLU A 658 49.75 -5.67 -52.94
CA GLU A 658 49.57 -4.37 -53.59
C GLU A 658 48.21 -3.74 -53.28
N GLU A 659 47.18 -4.55 -53.06
CA GLU A 659 45.83 -4.08 -52.74
C GLU A 659 45.75 -3.54 -51.30
N VAL A 660 46.41 -4.25 -50.38
CA VAL A 660 46.52 -3.83 -48.99
C VAL A 660 47.34 -2.55 -48.88
N ASP A 661 48.43 -2.46 -49.64
CA ASP A 661 49.29 -1.28 -49.64
C ASP A 661 48.57 -0.05 -50.20
N ARG A 662 47.76 -0.21 -51.26
CA ARG A 662 46.88 0.86 -51.76
C ARG A 662 45.86 1.30 -50.72
N ALA A 663 45.19 0.37 -50.04
CA ALA A 663 44.24 0.70 -48.98
C ALA A 663 44.94 1.44 -47.81
N MET A 664 46.16 1.03 -47.44
CA MET A 664 46.95 1.72 -46.42
C MET A 664 47.39 3.13 -46.86
N GLN A 665 47.70 3.32 -48.14
CA GLN A 665 48.01 4.64 -48.70
C GLN A 665 46.78 5.56 -48.66
N GLU A 666 45.58 5.06 -49.01
CA GLU A 666 44.33 5.80 -48.90
C GLU A 666 44.02 6.18 -47.45
N ILE A 667 44.14 5.24 -46.51
CA ILE A 667 44.00 5.50 -45.06
C ILE A 667 44.95 6.60 -44.62
N THR A 668 46.24 6.48 -44.97
CA THR A 668 47.26 7.43 -44.60
C THR A 668 46.99 8.82 -45.20
N ALA A 669 46.57 8.89 -46.46
CA ALA A 669 46.24 10.14 -47.14
C ALA A 669 45.06 10.84 -46.47
N GLN A 670 43.99 10.10 -46.15
CA GLN A 670 42.82 10.65 -45.46
C GLN A 670 43.16 11.18 -44.07
N LEU A 671 43.92 10.41 -43.28
CA LEU A 671 44.34 10.84 -41.95
C LEU A 671 45.29 12.05 -42.03
N LYS A 672 46.17 12.12 -43.03
CA LYS A 672 47.04 13.30 -43.26
C LYS A 672 46.21 14.53 -43.61
N ALA A 673 45.21 14.39 -44.49
CA ALA A 673 44.38 15.50 -44.92
C ALA A 673 43.45 16.02 -43.80
N SER A 674 42.83 15.11 -43.05
CA SER A 674 41.80 15.44 -42.06
C SER A 674 42.33 15.72 -40.66
N LEU A 675 43.34 14.97 -40.21
CA LEU A 675 43.88 15.02 -38.84
C LEU A 675 45.34 15.49 -38.78
N LYS A 676 45.95 15.82 -39.93
CA LYS A 676 47.33 16.32 -40.03
C LYS A 676 48.35 15.39 -39.37
N ILE A 677 48.16 14.08 -39.53
CA ILE A 677 49.07 13.08 -38.93
C ILE A 677 50.48 13.14 -39.54
N GLN A 678 51.49 12.75 -38.77
CA GLN A 678 52.88 12.57 -39.21
C GLN A 678 53.28 11.12 -38.97
N LEU A 679 53.76 10.42 -39.99
CA LEU A 679 54.20 9.03 -39.83
C LEU A 679 55.42 8.97 -38.91
N ARG A 680 55.48 7.93 -38.08
CA ARG A 680 56.58 7.68 -37.16
C ARG A 680 57.70 6.87 -37.80
#